data_AF-A0A427YQT6-F1
#
_entry.id   AF-A0A427YQT6-F1
#
_cell.length_a   1.000
_cell.length_b   1.000
_cell.length_c   1.000
_cell.angle_alpha   90.00
_cell.angle_beta   90.00
_cell.angle_gamma   90.00
#
_symmetry.space_group_name_H-M   'P 1'
#
loop_
_entity.id
_entity.type
_entity.pdbx_description
1 polymer ?
#
loop_
_entity_poly.entity_id
_entity_poly.type
_entity_poly.pdbx_seq_one_letter_code
_entity_poly.pdbx_strand_id
1 'polypeptide(L)'
;MAEPLDAARGIEPSPIPDDIPSNAPIRGDVERGYTPTEAESDRGRKGSGSGTTTPRGSRSRSAGNKDKEKEKGKGLTEGDAEMDEIPKNNLLLVMPSIGLVLFLAALDQTIVATALPTIAEELQATPSEYQWVGTAYTLAMTLQGPINGRVSDIVGRKPMLYAAIAIFTVFSALCGAAKSMTWLIVARAFQGLGGGAIIGLTSIVVSDIVPLQVRGLYQGILGSAWGVAAVLGPILGGLLTQRATWRWCFYINLPTCGIAFVFLLITLKLNPTKKTTFAQLRSTFDFLGLFLLMAGGALLIVGFAKAADEGFNSPSAYGVITGGGVGIALAIVNCLYTKRRAIIPARMFKIRTTLFFLIGSLLQATAFLPANYLLPQMFQGVQGADALMSGIMLLPFAFCVAWTTVIAGQINSRLRIVRPVCWTGYALAAIGYGLFYRFYRYPFSLGLQEGLLVIAGVGVGASLTVSLLVVQAAMPLKEMAAATSAWSLTRSLGGSIGLAIFTALLNTELRSRFEVIPGYGTDFTVPQSTQGYKALHDLPEGSTKDAVLGAFADSLGVCWITACGMMVVALLITIPTRSYSQNRTGGRTAAPIPVQEKIGDASDVSAEAQGPAGSVDGKDTPASEKTVVDGAEVTRGRAKERKAKARFEDDEDDEGEEAHRHGGMIME
;
A
#
# COMPACT_ATOMS: atom_id res chain seq x y z
N MET A 1 39.23 -2.50 55.73
CA MET A 1 40.44 -1.77 55.30
C MET A 1 40.30 -1.57 53.80
N ALA A 2 39.71 -0.45 53.39
CA ALA A 2 40.38 0.84 53.16
C ALA A 2 40.80 0.95 51.68
N GLU A 3 39.95 1.65 50.93
CA GLU A 3 40.24 2.47 49.73
C GLU A 3 41.39 3.49 50.01
N PRO A 4 41.94 4.28 49.03
CA PRO A 4 41.26 4.79 47.83
C PRO A 4 42.07 4.96 46.52
N LEU A 5 41.29 5.21 45.47
CA LEU A 5 41.62 5.97 44.25
C LEU A 5 41.83 7.45 44.57
N ASP A 6 42.88 8.08 44.04
CA ASP A 6 42.81 9.44 43.45
C ASP A 6 44.13 9.88 42.83
N ALA A 7 44.06 10.51 41.65
CA ALA A 7 44.71 11.79 41.32
C ALA A 7 44.90 11.97 39.80
N ALA A 8 43.99 12.71 39.17
CA ALA A 8 44.33 13.85 38.31
C ALA A 8 43.05 14.64 37.98
N ARG A 9 42.73 15.61 38.84
CA ARG A 9 41.81 16.73 38.57
C ARG A 9 42.60 18.04 38.58
N GLY A 10 42.12 18.97 37.78
CA GLY A 10 42.46 20.40 37.76
C GLY A 10 42.29 20.88 36.32
N ILE A 11 41.30 21.69 35.97
CA ILE A 11 40.91 22.97 36.57
C ILE A 11 39.44 23.27 36.19
N GLU A 12 38.70 23.89 37.11
CA GLU A 12 37.33 24.39 36.96
C GLU A 12 37.32 25.93 37.23
N PRO A 13 36.20 26.67 37.16
CA PRO A 13 35.82 27.56 36.06
C PRO A 13 35.71 29.06 36.45
N SER A 14 35.50 29.97 35.48
CA SER A 14 35.04 31.35 35.75
C SER A 14 34.43 32.00 34.47
N PRO A 15 33.76 33.18 34.54
CA PRO A 15 32.37 33.36 34.13
C PRO A 15 32.18 34.15 32.82
N ILE A 16 30.94 34.14 32.32
CA ILE A 16 30.44 34.90 31.18
C ILE A 16 30.39 36.39 31.53
N PRO A 17 30.95 37.31 30.71
CA PRO A 17 30.68 38.74 30.82
C PRO A 17 29.55 39.18 29.88
N ASP A 18 28.69 40.04 30.43
CA ASP A 18 27.84 41.00 29.73
C ASP A 18 28.68 41.91 28.81
N ASP A 19 28.19 42.20 27.60
CA ASP A 19 28.35 43.51 26.95
C ASP A 19 27.47 43.65 25.70
N ILE A 20 26.49 44.55 25.80
CA ILE A 20 25.70 45.12 24.71
C ILE A 20 26.06 46.61 24.64
N PRO A 21 26.35 47.18 23.46
CA PRO A 21 26.17 48.60 23.22
C PRO A 21 24.98 48.90 22.32
N SER A 22 24.18 49.87 22.76
CA SER A 22 22.99 50.46 22.16
C SER A 22 23.27 51.52 21.08
N ASN A 23 22.18 51.88 20.35
CA ASN A 23 21.91 53.07 19.52
C ASN A 23 22.33 53.02 18.04
N ALA A 24 21.53 53.43 17.04
CA ALA A 24 20.13 53.89 16.85
C ALA A 24 19.96 54.12 15.31
N PRO A 25 18.93 54.81 14.77
CA PRO A 25 17.48 54.56 14.72
C PRO A 25 16.91 54.54 13.28
N ILE A 26 15.71 53.98 13.05
CA ILE A 26 14.85 54.36 11.90
C ILE A 26 13.36 54.43 12.35
N ARG A 27 12.81 55.66 12.31
CA ARG A 27 11.37 56.05 12.26
C ARG A 27 10.69 55.38 11.05
N GLY A 28 9.39 55.09 10.97
CA GLY A 28 8.20 55.55 11.67
C GLY A 28 6.98 55.14 10.82
N ASP A 29 5.80 55.48 11.33
CA ASP A 29 4.48 55.44 10.68
C ASP A 29 3.62 54.17 10.85
N VAL A 30 2.89 54.21 11.97
CA VAL A 30 1.63 53.51 12.22
C VAL A 30 0.53 54.57 12.16
N GLU A 31 -0.56 54.33 11.41
CA GLU A 31 -1.89 54.74 11.88
C GLU A 31 -3.07 54.15 11.07
N ARG A 32 -4.17 53.97 11.82
CA ARG A 32 -5.56 53.57 11.48
C ARG A 32 -5.83 52.06 11.39
N GLY A 33 -6.68 51.45 12.23
CA GLY A 33 -7.71 51.98 13.13
C GLY A 33 -9.00 51.22 12.83
N TYR A 34 -9.41 50.31 13.72
CA TYR A 34 -10.65 49.55 13.63
C TYR A 34 -11.35 49.60 14.99
N THR A 35 -12.56 50.14 15.03
CA THR A 35 -13.56 49.82 16.06
C THR A 35 -14.97 49.89 15.46
N PRO A 36 -15.94 49.14 16.04
CA PRO A 36 -17.21 48.78 15.39
C PRO A 36 -18.42 49.54 15.97
N THR A 37 -19.51 49.59 15.20
CA THR A 37 -20.86 49.98 15.65
C THR A 37 -21.86 49.20 14.77
N GLU A 38 -22.60 48.28 15.35
CA GLU A 38 -23.94 48.43 15.96
C GLU A 38 -25.09 48.32 14.95
N ALA A 39 -26.10 47.59 15.41
CA ALA A 39 -27.26 47.13 14.68
C ALA A 39 -28.39 48.17 14.72
N GLU A 40 -29.16 48.26 13.64
CA GLU A 40 -30.61 48.53 13.63
C GLU A 40 -31.10 48.35 12.18
N SER A 41 -32.04 47.41 11.93
CA SER A 41 -33.47 47.69 11.79
C SER A 41 -33.81 48.55 10.56
N ASP A 42 -34.33 47.94 9.49
CA ASP A 42 -35.74 48.13 9.15
C ASP A 42 -36.26 47.14 8.10
N ARG A 43 -37.57 46.91 8.17
CA ARG A 43 -38.42 46.03 7.38
C ARG A 43 -38.77 46.67 6.03
N GLY A 44 -39.13 45.82 5.06
CA GLY A 44 -40.31 46.14 4.24
C GLY A 44 -40.22 45.93 2.73
N ARG A 45 -40.97 44.90 2.30
CA ARG A 45 -42.01 44.97 1.24
C ARG A 45 -41.62 44.70 -0.22
N LYS A 46 -41.98 43.48 -0.63
CA LYS A 46 -42.79 43.06 -1.81
C LYS A 46 -42.80 43.97 -3.06
N GLY A 47 -42.53 43.36 -4.21
CA GLY A 47 -43.01 43.82 -5.52
C GLY A 47 -42.73 42.82 -6.64
N SER A 48 -43.74 42.04 -7.04
CA SER A 48 -43.73 41.16 -8.21
C SER A 48 -44.10 41.96 -9.47
N GLY A 49 -43.64 41.56 -10.66
CA GLY A 49 -44.23 42.05 -11.91
C GLY A 49 -43.51 41.58 -13.16
N SER A 50 -44.06 40.56 -13.81
CA SER A 50 -43.74 40.13 -15.17
C SER A 50 -44.27 41.14 -16.20
N GLY A 51 -43.64 41.24 -17.38
CA GLY A 51 -44.26 41.95 -18.50
C GLY A 51 -43.37 42.02 -19.75
N THR A 52 -43.58 41.05 -20.63
CA THR A 52 -43.15 40.95 -22.03
C THR A 52 -43.57 42.16 -22.88
N THR A 53 -42.74 42.59 -23.85
CA THR A 53 -43.11 42.87 -25.28
C THR A 53 -41.99 43.59 -26.06
N THR A 54 -41.51 42.94 -27.12
CA THR A 54 -40.94 43.53 -28.36
C THR A 54 -42.09 43.95 -29.32
N PRO A 55 -41.90 44.62 -30.51
CA PRO A 55 -40.68 44.76 -31.34
C PRO A 55 -40.49 46.10 -32.12
N ARG A 56 -39.37 46.16 -32.88
CA ARG A 56 -39.23 46.66 -34.28
C ARG A 56 -38.51 48.01 -34.51
N GLY A 57 -37.42 47.97 -35.30
CA GLY A 57 -37.22 48.93 -36.40
C GLY A 57 -35.88 49.67 -36.57
N SER A 58 -35.07 49.18 -37.53
CA SER A 58 -34.31 49.95 -38.55
C SER A 58 -32.83 50.35 -38.33
N ARG A 59 -32.18 50.50 -39.50
CA ARG A 59 -30.75 50.41 -39.85
C ARG A 59 -29.91 51.64 -39.49
N SER A 60 -28.60 51.47 -39.26
CA SER A 60 -27.53 52.23 -39.94
C SER A 60 -26.12 51.68 -39.62
N ARG A 61 -25.22 51.74 -40.62
CA ARG A 61 -23.80 51.37 -40.56
C ARG A 61 -22.98 52.46 -39.86
N SER A 62 -22.03 52.09 -39.01
CA SER A 62 -20.73 52.79 -38.90
C SER A 62 -19.71 51.93 -38.16
N ALA A 63 -18.48 51.94 -38.67
CA ALA A 63 -17.33 51.21 -38.17
C ALA A 63 -16.76 51.84 -36.89
N GLY A 64 -16.22 51.02 -35.99
CA GLY A 64 -15.54 51.51 -34.79
C GLY A 64 -15.21 50.43 -33.78
N ASN A 65 -14.22 49.60 -34.12
CA ASN A 65 -13.32 48.83 -33.26
C ASN A 65 -13.60 48.85 -31.73
N LYS A 66 -13.99 47.71 -31.15
CA LYS A 66 -13.68 47.29 -29.76
C LYS A 66 -14.00 45.81 -29.54
N ASP A 67 -12.98 45.10 -29.06
CA ASP A 67 -12.99 43.85 -28.29
C ASP A 67 -13.66 42.61 -28.92
N LYS A 68 -12.82 41.77 -29.54
CA LYS A 68 -13.14 40.36 -29.81
C LYS A 68 -13.25 39.58 -28.49
N GLU A 69 -14.42 39.60 -27.86
CA GLU A 69 -14.82 38.51 -26.98
C GLU A 69 -14.91 37.23 -27.84
N LYS A 70 -13.99 36.30 -27.59
CA LYS A 70 -14.13 34.92 -28.05
C LYS A 70 -15.35 34.33 -27.34
N GLU A 71 -16.47 34.33 -28.04
CA GLU A 71 -17.65 33.54 -27.69
C GLU A 71 -17.19 32.07 -27.54
N LYS A 72 -17.03 31.62 -26.29
CA LYS A 72 -16.77 30.20 -26.00
C LYS A 72 -18.02 29.45 -26.43
N GLY A 73 -17.92 28.77 -27.58
CA GLY A 73 -18.94 27.84 -28.02
C GLY A 73 -19.32 26.91 -26.87
N LYS A 74 -20.61 26.90 -26.52
CA LYS A 74 -21.19 25.89 -25.64
C LYS A 74 -21.18 24.56 -26.39
N GLY A 75 -20.02 23.91 -26.41
CA GLY A 75 -19.92 22.49 -26.71
C GLY A 75 -20.58 21.72 -25.57
N LEU A 76 -21.76 21.20 -25.85
CA LEU A 76 -22.42 20.21 -24.98
C LEU A 76 -21.65 18.91 -25.11
N THR A 77 -20.60 18.74 -24.29
CA THR A 77 -19.86 17.50 -24.13
C THR A 77 -20.14 16.91 -22.75
N GLU A 78 -20.83 15.77 -22.75
CA GLU A 78 -21.13 14.95 -21.58
C GLU A 78 -19.82 14.34 -21.05
N GLY A 79 -19.09 15.10 -20.23
CA GLY A 79 -17.79 14.69 -19.68
C GLY A 79 -16.96 15.79 -19.03
N ASP A 80 -17.22 17.07 -19.36
CA ASP A 80 -16.46 18.21 -18.82
C ASP A 80 -16.97 18.69 -17.45
N ALA A 81 -18.07 18.11 -16.94
CA ALA A 81 -18.79 18.64 -15.79
C ALA A 81 -18.33 18.14 -14.39
N GLU A 82 -17.34 17.25 -14.27
CA GLU A 82 -16.94 16.71 -12.95
C GLU A 82 -15.42 16.48 -12.81
N MET A 83 -14.59 17.44 -13.21
CA MET A 83 -13.23 17.51 -12.64
C MET A 83 -13.30 18.42 -11.42
N ASP A 84 -13.60 17.85 -10.25
CA ASP A 84 -13.46 18.59 -9.00
C ASP A 84 -12.02 19.13 -8.92
N GLU A 85 -11.85 20.45 -8.97
CA GLU A 85 -10.54 21.07 -8.81
C GLU A 85 -9.90 20.61 -7.51
N ILE A 86 -8.67 20.11 -7.56
CA ILE A 86 -7.95 19.63 -6.38
C ILE A 86 -7.85 20.80 -5.38
N PRO A 87 -8.29 20.63 -4.11
CA PRO A 87 -8.30 21.72 -3.15
C PRO A 87 -6.88 22.21 -2.89
N LYS A 88 -6.71 23.53 -2.81
CA LYS A 88 -5.42 24.15 -2.45
C LYS A 88 -5.10 23.88 -0.97
N ASN A 89 -4.29 22.86 -0.74
CA ASN A 89 -3.73 22.54 0.57
C ASN A 89 -2.28 22.98 0.67
N ASN A 90 -1.86 23.39 1.86
CA ASN A 90 -0.44 23.52 2.17
C ASN A 90 0.13 22.11 2.41
N LEU A 91 0.57 21.46 1.33
CA LEU A 91 1.06 20.08 1.36
C LEU A 91 2.29 19.92 2.27
N LEU A 92 3.08 20.98 2.49
CA LEU A 92 4.21 20.97 3.42
C LEU A 92 3.79 20.75 4.87
N LEU A 93 2.56 21.11 5.23
CA LEU A 93 2.04 20.97 6.59
C LEU A 93 1.08 19.78 6.73
N VAL A 94 0.30 19.50 5.68
CA VAL A 94 -0.64 18.38 5.67
C VAL A 94 0.08 17.04 5.62
N MET A 95 1.13 16.90 4.80
CA MET A 95 1.81 15.62 4.60
C MET A 95 2.54 15.10 5.85
N PRO A 96 3.30 15.91 6.60
CA PRO A 96 3.87 15.46 7.87
C PRO A 96 2.80 15.06 8.88
N SER A 97 1.67 15.75 8.91
CA SER A 97 0.56 15.43 9.83
C SER A 97 -0.10 14.09 9.48
N ILE A 98 -0.40 13.86 8.20
CA ILE A 98 -0.91 12.57 7.70
C ILE A 98 0.12 11.45 7.94
N GLY A 99 1.39 11.73 7.65
CA GLY A 99 2.50 10.80 7.84
C GLY A 99 2.69 10.42 9.30
N LEU A 100 2.55 11.37 10.23
CA LEU A 100 2.67 11.11 11.66
C LEU A 100 1.57 10.19 12.19
N VAL A 101 0.31 10.39 11.78
CA VAL A 101 -0.78 9.49 12.18
C VAL A 101 -0.56 8.09 11.58
N LEU A 102 -0.17 8.01 10.31
CA LEU A 102 0.14 6.74 9.65
C LEU A 102 1.29 6.00 10.35
N PHE A 103 2.35 6.75 10.69
CA PHE A 103 3.53 6.24 11.40
C PHE A 103 3.12 5.62 12.73
N LEU A 104 2.29 6.29 13.53
CA LEU A 104 1.85 5.77 14.83
C LEU A 104 0.99 4.51 14.69
N ALA A 105 0.07 4.47 13.72
CA ALA A 105 -0.71 3.28 13.45
C ALA A 105 0.19 2.08 13.07
N ALA A 106 1.22 2.33 12.25
CA ALA A 106 2.18 1.31 11.84
C ALA A 106 3.14 0.88 12.96
N LEU A 107 3.58 1.83 13.79
CA LEU A 107 4.46 1.58 14.94
C LEU A 107 3.75 0.74 15.98
N ASP A 108 2.48 1.03 16.25
CA ASP A 108 1.65 0.32 17.23
C ASP A 108 1.38 -1.15 16.83
N GLN A 109 1.44 -1.46 15.53
CA GLN A 109 1.39 -2.83 15.02
C GLN A 109 2.60 -3.67 15.49
N THR A 110 3.78 -3.06 15.58
CA THR A 110 5.05 -3.77 15.79
C THR A 110 5.64 -3.59 17.19
N ILE A 111 5.37 -2.46 17.86
CA ILE A 111 5.89 -2.14 19.20
C ILE A 111 5.48 -3.16 20.29
N VAL A 112 4.27 -3.70 20.17
CA VAL A 112 3.71 -4.61 21.17
C VAL A 112 4.43 -5.95 21.17
N ALA A 113 4.99 -6.37 20.03
CA ALA A 113 5.66 -7.67 19.92
C ALA A 113 6.81 -7.83 20.94
N THR A 114 7.55 -6.74 21.21
CA THR A 114 8.65 -6.74 22.19
C THR A 114 8.19 -6.55 23.63
N ALA A 115 7.03 -5.91 23.84
CA ALA A 115 6.47 -5.70 25.18
C ALA A 115 5.61 -6.88 25.67
N LEU A 116 5.16 -7.73 24.74
CA LEU A 116 4.18 -8.80 24.97
C LEU A 116 4.62 -9.80 26.06
N PRO A 117 5.88 -10.26 26.15
CA PRO A 117 6.30 -11.14 27.25
C PRO A 117 6.07 -10.51 28.63
N THR A 118 6.46 -9.24 28.82
CA THR A 118 6.27 -8.51 30.08
C THR A 118 4.79 -8.27 30.38
N ILE A 119 3.99 -7.93 29.37
CA ILE A 119 2.53 -7.77 29.49
C ILE A 119 1.89 -9.07 29.98
N ALA A 120 2.28 -10.19 29.36
CA ALA A 120 1.72 -11.50 29.67
C ALA A 120 2.07 -11.97 31.09
N GLU A 121 3.29 -11.68 31.55
CA GLU A 121 3.71 -11.96 32.92
C GLU A 121 2.93 -11.10 33.93
N GLU A 122 2.85 -9.78 33.72
CA GLU A 122 2.17 -8.87 34.66
C GLU A 122 0.65 -9.10 34.71
N LEU A 123 0.03 -9.43 33.58
CA LEU A 123 -1.42 -9.67 33.49
C LEU A 123 -1.80 -11.16 33.62
N GLN A 124 -0.83 -12.02 33.94
CA GLN A 124 -1.02 -13.47 34.12
C GLN A 124 -1.77 -14.12 32.95
N ALA A 125 -1.33 -13.83 31.73
CA ALA A 125 -2.01 -14.25 30.52
C ALA A 125 -1.99 -15.77 30.33
N THR A 126 -3.12 -16.32 29.89
CA THR A 126 -3.16 -17.69 29.38
C THR A 126 -2.41 -17.79 28.04
N PRO A 127 -1.94 -19.00 27.64
CA PRO A 127 -1.27 -19.19 26.34
C PRO A 127 -2.12 -18.71 25.16
N SER A 128 -3.44 -18.95 25.21
CA SER A 128 -4.37 -18.44 24.20
C SER A 128 -4.41 -16.92 24.17
N GLU A 129 -4.48 -16.27 25.33
CA GLU A 129 -4.58 -14.81 25.39
C GLU A 129 -3.30 -14.12 24.88
N TYR A 130 -2.13 -14.72 25.10
CA TYR A 130 -0.85 -14.22 24.59
C TYR A 130 -0.90 -13.93 23.09
N GLN A 131 -1.39 -14.90 22.29
CA GLN A 131 -1.49 -14.79 20.84
C GLN A 131 -2.54 -13.77 20.39
N TRP A 132 -3.62 -13.63 21.16
CA TRP A 132 -4.75 -12.77 20.78
C TRP A 132 -4.43 -11.28 20.85
N VAL A 133 -3.41 -10.83 21.59
CA VAL A 133 -3.06 -9.39 21.67
C VAL A 133 -2.62 -8.82 20.32
N GLY A 134 -1.75 -9.54 19.60
CA GLY A 134 -1.31 -9.15 18.26
C GLY A 134 -2.35 -9.47 17.20
N THR A 135 -2.99 -10.64 17.32
CA THR A 135 -3.98 -11.12 16.35
C THR A 135 -5.22 -10.24 16.32
N ALA A 136 -5.77 -9.83 17.48
CA ALA A 136 -6.98 -9.01 17.54
C ALA A 136 -6.79 -7.64 16.85
N TYR A 137 -5.63 -7.00 17.07
CA TYR A 137 -5.28 -5.74 16.41
C TYR A 137 -5.19 -5.92 14.89
N THR A 138 -4.37 -6.89 14.45
CA THR A 138 -4.10 -7.10 13.01
C THR A 138 -5.36 -7.56 12.26
N LEU A 139 -6.18 -8.39 12.91
CA LEU A 139 -7.48 -8.81 12.42
C LEU A 139 -8.40 -7.60 12.21
N ALA A 140 -8.63 -6.81 13.25
CA ALA A 140 -9.48 -5.62 13.16
C ALA A 140 -8.97 -4.61 12.13
N MET A 141 -7.66 -4.37 12.11
CA MET A 141 -6.99 -3.51 11.13
C MET A 141 -7.26 -3.98 9.69
N THR A 142 -7.17 -5.29 9.44
CA THR A 142 -7.40 -5.87 8.11
C THR A 142 -8.88 -5.78 7.71
N LEU A 143 -9.78 -6.10 8.63
CA LEU A 143 -11.24 -6.08 8.40
C LEU A 143 -11.78 -4.67 8.15
N GLN A 144 -11.08 -3.63 8.61
CA GLN A 144 -11.44 -2.23 8.37
C GLN A 144 -11.16 -1.77 6.93
N GLY A 145 -10.21 -2.39 6.23
CA GLY A 145 -9.78 -2.00 4.87
C GLY A 145 -10.91 -1.79 3.84
N PRO A 146 -11.84 -2.75 3.64
CA PRO A 146 -12.93 -2.63 2.68
C PRO A 146 -13.98 -1.57 3.08
N ILE A 147 -14.14 -1.31 4.39
CA ILE A 147 -15.05 -0.29 4.92
C ILE A 147 -14.54 1.10 4.53
N ASN A 148 -13.23 1.33 4.61
CA ASN A 148 -12.62 2.63 4.36
C ASN A 148 -13.02 3.26 3.02
N GLY A 149 -13.00 2.51 1.93
CA GLY A 149 -13.22 3.07 0.59
C GLY A 149 -14.66 3.51 0.39
N ARG A 150 -15.60 2.58 0.59
CA ARG A 150 -17.02 2.83 0.30
C ARG A 150 -17.71 3.68 1.36
N VAL A 151 -17.37 3.52 2.64
CA VAL A 151 -17.98 4.34 3.71
C VAL A 151 -17.48 5.78 3.67
N SER A 152 -16.21 6.02 3.34
CA SER A 152 -15.71 7.39 3.21
C SER A 152 -16.22 8.12 1.97
N ASP A 153 -16.70 7.40 0.94
CA ASP A 153 -17.43 8.02 -0.18
C ASP A 153 -18.76 8.66 0.30
N ILE A 154 -19.31 8.22 1.43
CA ILE A 154 -20.65 8.61 1.92
C ILE A 154 -20.55 9.60 3.07
N VAL A 155 -19.84 9.22 4.12
CA VAL A 155 -19.63 10.03 5.34
C VAL A 155 -18.74 11.23 5.02
N GLY A 156 -17.97 11.14 3.94
CA GLY A 156 -16.91 12.06 3.58
C GLY A 156 -15.58 11.61 4.15
N ARG A 157 -14.50 11.95 3.43
CA ARG A 157 -13.13 11.60 3.82
C ARG A 157 -12.72 12.21 5.16
N LYS A 158 -13.08 13.49 5.35
CA LYS A 158 -12.66 14.30 6.49
C LYS A 158 -13.20 13.77 7.83
N PRO A 159 -14.53 13.58 8.02
CA PRO A 159 -15.05 13.07 9.29
C PRO A 159 -14.59 11.63 9.58
N MET A 160 -14.45 10.80 8.54
CA MET A 160 -14.03 9.41 8.73
C MET A 160 -12.57 9.32 9.19
N LEU A 161 -11.67 10.15 8.65
CA LEU A 161 -10.27 10.21 9.11
C LEU A 161 -10.17 10.65 10.58
N TYR A 162 -10.93 11.67 10.99
CA TYR A 162 -10.94 12.12 12.38
C TYR A 162 -11.54 11.10 13.35
N ALA A 163 -12.61 10.42 12.95
CA ALA A 163 -13.18 9.33 13.74
C ALA A 163 -12.16 8.20 13.92
N ALA A 164 -11.41 7.85 12.87
CA ALA A 164 -10.35 6.86 12.94
C ALA A 164 -9.24 7.23 13.93
N ILE A 165 -8.77 8.49 13.90
CA ILE A 165 -7.77 9.01 14.84
C ILE A 165 -8.31 8.99 16.27
N ALA A 166 -9.55 9.43 16.48
CA ALA A 166 -10.17 9.44 17.81
C ALA A 166 -10.31 8.03 18.38
N ILE A 167 -10.83 7.08 17.59
CA ILE A 167 -10.93 5.66 17.97
C ILE A 167 -9.54 5.11 18.33
N PHE A 168 -8.56 5.28 17.44
CA PHE A 168 -7.19 4.82 17.69
C PHE A 168 -6.63 5.39 18.99
N THR A 169 -6.80 6.70 19.24
CA THR A 169 -6.29 7.39 20.43
C THR A 169 -6.96 6.92 21.71
N VAL A 170 -8.30 6.86 21.73
CA VAL A 170 -9.08 6.43 22.91
C VAL A 170 -8.75 4.99 23.27
N PHE A 171 -8.72 4.10 22.28
CA PHE A 171 -8.42 2.69 22.55
C PHE A 171 -6.92 2.44 22.82
N SER A 172 -6.01 3.29 22.34
CA SER A 172 -4.62 3.30 22.84
C SER A 172 -4.57 3.61 24.33
N ALA A 173 -5.33 4.61 24.80
CA ALA A 173 -5.39 4.96 26.22
C ALA A 173 -5.93 3.78 27.06
N LEU A 174 -6.97 3.10 26.55
CA LEU A 174 -7.53 1.91 27.21
C LEU A 174 -6.57 0.72 27.23
N CYS A 175 -5.74 0.53 26.19
CA CYS A 175 -4.69 -0.50 26.21
C CYS A 175 -3.65 -0.20 27.30
N GLY A 176 -3.18 1.04 27.40
CA GLY A 176 -2.24 1.44 28.46
C GLY A 176 -2.84 1.35 29.87
N ALA A 177 -4.15 1.53 30.01
CA ALA A 177 -4.86 1.44 31.29
C ALA A 177 -5.32 0.01 31.64
N ALA A 178 -5.07 -0.98 30.79
CA ALA A 178 -5.59 -2.34 30.96
C ALA A 178 -5.08 -2.99 32.25
N LYS A 179 -5.99 -3.68 32.94
CA LYS A 179 -5.76 -4.41 34.20
C LYS A 179 -5.98 -5.92 34.07
N SER A 180 -6.43 -6.38 32.91
CA SER A 180 -6.59 -7.80 32.59
C SER A 180 -6.31 -8.04 31.12
N MET A 181 -5.91 -9.25 30.79
CA MET A 181 -5.52 -9.60 29.43
C MET A 181 -6.70 -9.54 28.45
N THR A 182 -7.88 -10.02 28.86
CA THR A 182 -9.12 -9.88 28.08
C THR A 182 -9.45 -8.41 27.78
N TRP A 183 -9.31 -7.49 28.75
CA TRP A 183 -9.51 -6.05 28.50
C TRP A 183 -8.52 -5.56 27.44
N LEU A 184 -7.23 -5.89 27.60
CA LEU A 184 -6.21 -5.49 26.63
C LEU A 184 -6.56 -5.99 25.22
N ILE A 185 -6.94 -7.26 25.06
CA ILE A 185 -7.30 -7.84 23.76
C ILE A 185 -8.48 -7.11 23.11
N VAL A 186 -9.54 -6.83 23.88
CA VAL A 186 -10.72 -6.10 23.37
C VAL A 186 -10.33 -4.68 22.97
N ALA A 187 -9.56 -3.98 23.82
CA ALA A 187 -9.08 -2.64 23.51
C ALA A 187 -8.20 -2.63 22.26
N ARG A 188 -7.31 -3.63 22.09
CA ARG A 188 -6.47 -3.83 20.90
C ARG A 188 -7.28 -4.04 19.64
N ALA A 189 -8.38 -4.78 19.70
CA ALA A 189 -9.26 -4.96 18.55
C ALA A 189 -9.82 -3.61 18.06
N PHE A 190 -10.39 -2.80 18.96
CA PHE A 190 -10.93 -1.49 18.58
C PHE A 190 -9.83 -0.48 18.20
N GLN A 191 -8.67 -0.54 18.83
CA GLN A 191 -7.49 0.23 18.42
C GLN A 191 -7.08 -0.15 16.99
N GLY A 192 -7.10 -1.45 16.65
CA GLY A 192 -6.85 -1.97 15.32
C GLY A 192 -7.84 -1.46 14.28
N LEU A 193 -9.14 -1.34 14.62
CA LEU A 193 -10.13 -0.68 13.75
C LEU A 193 -9.71 0.77 13.44
N GLY A 194 -9.28 1.53 14.45
CA GLY A 194 -8.76 2.89 14.26
C GLY A 194 -7.51 2.92 13.37
N GLY A 195 -6.54 2.05 13.64
CA GLY A 195 -5.28 1.96 12.88
C GLY A 195 -5.48 1.55 11.43
N GLY A 196 -6.35 0.56 11.17
CA GLY A 196 -6.70 0.13 9.81
C GLY A 196 -7.45 1.21 9.03
N ALA A 197 -8.29 1.99 9.72
CA ALA A 197 -8.94 3.15 9.13
C ALA A 197 -7.93 4.25 8.77
N ILE A 198 -6.99 4.56 9.65
CA ILE A 198 -5.89 5.49 9.39
C ILE A 198 -5.10 5.07 8.16
N ILE A 199 -4.61 3.82 8.09
CA ILE A 199 -3.76 3.35 6.99
C ILE A 199 -4.47 3.48 5.64
N GLY A 200 -5.74 3.07 5.57
CA GLY A 200 -6.53 3.21 4.34
C GLY A 200 -6.88 4.65 3.99
N LEU A 201 -7.38 5.43 4.95
CA LEU A 201 -7.88 6.78 4.71
C LEU A 201 -6.78 7.78 4.40
N THR A 202 -5.59 7.65 5.00
CA THR A 202 -4.44 8.51 4.68
C THR A 202 -4.05 8.35 3.21
N SER A 203 -4.01 7.12 2.71
CA SER A 203 -3.76 6.81 1.29
C SER A 203 -4.83 7.38 0.36
N ILE A 204 -6.10 7.30 0.76
CA ILE A 204 -7.24 7.86 0.02
C ILE A 204 -7.19 9.39 0.01
N VAL A 205 -6.98 10.03 1.17
CA VAL A 205 -6.91 11.49 1.31
C VAL A 205 -5.77 12.07 0.49
N VAL A 206 -4.59 11.45 0.51
CA VAL A 206 -3.47 11.86 -0.37
C VAL A 206 -3.88 11.75 -1.84
N SER A 207 -4.67 10.75 -2.20
CA SER A 207 -5.17 10.61 -3.57
C SER A 207 -6.21 11.68 -3.96
N ASP A 208 -6.89 12.30 -3.00
CA ASP A 208 -7.88 13.35 -3.25
C ASP A 208 -7.25 14.76 -3.27
N ILE A 209 -6.10 14.96 -2.61
CA ILE A 209 -5.42 16.26 -2.51
C ILE A 209 -4.17 16.39 -3.37
N VAL A 210 -3.68 15.27 -3.96
CA VAL A 210 -2.46 15.23 -4.75
C VAL A 210 -2.74 14.77 -6.20
N PRO A 211 -2.31 15.56 -7.21
CA PRO A 211 -2.41 15.17 -8.61
C PRO A 211 -1.70 13.84 -8.90
N LEU A 212 -2.28 13.02 -9.78
CA LEU A 212 -1.78 11.67 -10.10
C LEU A 212 -0.29 11.65 -10.51
N GLN A 213 0.18 12.71 -11.18
CA GLN A 213 1.55 12.83 -11.69
C GLN A 213 2.60 12.95 -10.58
N VAL A 214 2.29 13.66 -9.49
CA VAL A 214 3.22 13.84 -8.37
C VAL A 214 2.90 12.90 -7.21
N ARG A 215 1.78 12.16 -7.28
CA ARG A 215 1.31 11.24 -6.24
C ARG A 215 2.31 10.17 -5.87
N GLY A 216 3.16 9.74 -6.80
CA GLY A 216 4.22 8.77 -6.52
C GLY A 216 5.15 9.21 -5.39
N LEU A 217 5.57 10.49 -5.39
CA LEU A 217 6.41 11.08 -4.35
C LEU A 217 5.71 11.05 -2.98
N TYR A 218 4.46 11.52 -2.93
CA TYR A 218 3.74 11.63 -1.66
C TYR A 218 3.33 10.28 -1.07
N GLN A 219 2.97 9.31 -1.92
CA GLN A 219 2.79 7.92 -1.49
C GLN A 219 4.12 7.30 -1.07
N GLY A 220 5.22 7.67 -1.72
CA GLY A 220 6.58 7.30 -1.31
C GLY A 220 6.91 7.77 0.10
N ILE A 221 6.58 9.02 0.45
CA ILE A 221 6.75 9.59 1.80
C ILE A 221 5.87 8.86 2.84
N LEU A 222 4.64 8.51 2.49
CA LEU A 222 3.80 7.69 3.39
C LEU A 222 4.35 6.27 3.57
N GLY A 223 4.80 5.65 2.48
CA GLY A 223 5.42 4.33 2.52
C GLY A 223 6.72 4.31 3.32
N SER A 224 7.51 5.37 3.27
CA SER A 224 8.72 5.49 4.09
C SER A 224 8.41 5.65 5.58
N ALA A 225 7.41 6.47 5.94
CA ALA A 225 6.93 6.57 7.31
C ALA A 225 6.51 5.21 7.86
N TRP A 226 5.78 4.42 7.07
CA TRP A 226 5.37 3.06 7.44
C TRP A 226 6.56 2.10 7.58
N GLY A 227 7.52 2.13 6.65
CA GLY A 227 8.74 1.31 6.72
C GLY A 227 9.62 1.63 7.93
N VAL A 228 9.79 2.92 8.26
CA VAL A 228 10.51 3.35 9.46
C VAL A 228 9.78 2.91 10.73
N ALA A 229 8.45 3.07 10.76
CA ALA A 229 7.63 2.66 11.90
C ALA A 229 7.76 1.16 12.20
N ALA A 230 7.78 0.32 11.16
CA ALA A 230 7.90 -1.13 11.31
C ALA A 230 9.19 -1.57 12.02
N VAL A 231 10.27 -0.80 11.89
CA VAL A 231 11.57 -1.11 12.53
C VAL A 231 11.77 -0.36 13.85
N LEU A 232 11.29 0.89 13.95
CA LEU A 232 11.32 1.62 15.22
C LEU A 232 10.41 0.99 16.27
N GLY A 233 9.36 0.26 15.88
CA GLY A 233 8.44 -0.40 16.80
C GLY A 233 9.15 -1.28 17.83
N PRO A 234 9.86 -2.35 17.42
CA PRO A 234 10.58 -3.21 18.36
C PRO A 234 11.62 -2.47 19.23
N ILE A 235 12.35 -1.50 18.65
CA ILE A 235 13.36 -0.69 19.36
C ILE A 235 12.70 0.11 20.49
N LEU A 236 11.66 0.89 20.15
CA LEU A 236 10.95 1.73 21.11
C LEU A 236 10.18 0.87 22.11
N GLY A 237 9.62 -0.25 21.69
CA GLY A 237 8.90 -1.18 22.56
C GLY A 237 9.82 -1.80 23.61
N GLY A 238 10.99 -2.28 23.19
CA GLY A 238 12.03 -2.75 24.11
C GLY A 238 12.50 -1.66 25.07
N LEU A 239 12.81 -0.48 24.56
CA LEU A 239 13.28 0.65 25.37
C LEU A 239 12.25 1.10 26.41
N LEU A 240 10.99 1.30 25.99
CA LEU A 240 9.91 1.75 26.87
C LEU A 240 9.55 0.68 27.91
N THR A 241 9.58 -0.59 27.53
CA THR A 241 9.31 -1.70 28.46
C THR A 241 10.43 -1.85 29.49
N GLN A 242 11.69 -1.67 29.10
CA GLN A 242 12.84 -1.82 30.00
C GLN A 242 13.06 -0.62 30.91
N ARG A 243 12.90 0.62 30.42
CA ARG A 243 13.24 1.85 31.16
C ARG A 243 12.05 2.57 31.78
N ALA A 244 10.84 2.27 31.33
CA ALA A 244 9.61 2.85 31.86
C ALA A 244 8.63 1.74 32.25
N THR A 245 7.49 1.65 31.59
CA THR A 245 6.54 0.55 31.73
C THR A 245 6.00 0.20 30.36
N TRP A 246 5.59 -1.06 30.14
CA TRP A 246 4.98 -1.49 28.88
C TRP A 246 3.77 -0.62 28.48
N ARG A 247 3.08 -0.01 29.45
CA ARG A 247 1.94 0.89 29.24
C ARG A 247 2.29 2.09 28.35
N TRP A 248 3.53 2.58 28.41
CA TRP A 248 4.00 3.67 27.56
C TRP A 248 4.08 3.30 26.08
N CYS A 249 4.16 2.02 25.74
CA CYS A 249 4.03 1.57 24.35
C CYS A 249 2.68 1.97 23.74
N PHE A 250 1.65 2.16 24.57
CA PHE A 250 0.34 2.65 24.14
C PHE A 250 0.15 4.14 24.39
N TYR A 251 0.66 4.67 25.52
CA TYR A 251 0.49 6.09 25.85
C TYR A 251 1.25 7.04 24.91
N ILE A 252 2.31 6.57 24.24
CA ILE A 252 3.03 7.37 23.23
C ILE A 252 2.12 7.85 22.09
N ASN A 253 1.04 7.12 21.79
CA ASN A 253 0.08 7.46 20.75
C ASN A 253 -0.78 8.69 21.12
N LEU A 254 -1.03 8.95 22.41
CA LEU A 254 -1.95 10.00 22.84
C LEU A 254 -1.48 11.42 22.49
N PRO A 255 -0.29 11.87 22.94
CA PRO A 255 0.17 13.23 22.66
C PRO A 255 0.41 13.42 21.16
N THR A 256 0.92 12.39 20.48
CA THR A 256 1.30 12.44 19.07
C THR A 256 0.08 12.44 18.15
N CYS A 257 -0.93 11.60 18.41
CA CYS A 257 -2.22 11.67 17.72
C CYS A 257 -2.94 12.99 18.01
N GLY A 258 -2.88 13.50 19.24
CA GLY A 258 -3.46 14.80 19.61
C GLY A 258 -2.86 15.95 18.79
N ILE A 259 -1.53 16.01 18.71
CA ILE A 259 -0.81 16.99 17.87
C ILE A 259 -1.23 16.82 16.41
N ALA A 260 -1.12 15.62 15.85
CA ALA A 260 -1.45 15.37 14.45
C ALA A 260 -2.91 15.72 14.12
N PHE A 261 -3.84 15.43 15.04
CA PHE A 261 -5.26 15.77 14.91
C PHE A 261 -5.47 17.29 14.83
N VAL A 262 -4.87 18.06 15.73
CA VAL A 262 -4.96 19.54 15.72
C VAL A 262 -4.38 20.12 14.44
N PHE A 263 -3.20 19.66 14.02
CA PHE A 263 -2.60 20.12 12.76
C PHE A 263 -3.48 19.78 11.55
N LEU A 264 -4.02 18.56 11.47
CA LEU A 264 -4.94 18.19 10.39
C LEU A 264 -6.21 19.04 10.40
N LEU A 265 -6.78 19.34 11.57
CA LEU A 265 -7.97 20.19 11.68
C LEU A 265 -7.78 21.56 11.03
N ILE A 266 -6.62 22.18 11.26
CA ILE A 266 -6.29 23.52 10.77
C ILE A 266 -5.92 23.48 9.27
N THR A 267 -5.27 22.41 8.81
CA THR A 267 -4.52 22.42 7.55
C THR A 267 -5.17 21.62 6.42
N LEU A 268 -5.95 20.59 6.76
CA LEU A 268 -6.57 19.70 5.77
C LEU A 268 -7.89 20.28 5.26
N LYS A 269 -7.86 20.78 4.01
CA LYS A 269 -9.03 21.15 3.22
C LYS A 269 -9.33 20.03 2.23
N LEU A 270 -10.58 19.60 2.17
CA LEU A 270 -11.05 18.56 1.27
C LEU A 270 -12.28 19.08 0.55
N ASN A 271 -12.45 18.70 -0.71
CA ASN A 271 -13.65 19.04 -1.45
C ASN A 271 -14.87 18.40 -0.78
N PRO A 272 -16.01 19.12 -0.70
CA PRO A 272 -17.22 18.57 -0.13
C PRO A 272 -17.64 17.31 -0.90
N THR A 273 -17.63 16.17 -0.23
CA THR A 273 -18.15 14.93 -0.84
C THR A 273 -19.67 15.04 -0.94
N LYS A 274 -20.24 14.78 -2.12
CA LYS A 274 -21.70 14.76 -2.31
C LYS A 274 -22.32 13.78 -1.31
N LYS A 275 -23.06 14.29 -0.32
CA LYS A 275 -23.69 13.48 0.72
C LYS A 275 -24.69 12.52 0.07
N THR A 276 -24.41 11.22 0.13
CA THR A 276 -25.35 10.19 -0.32
C THR A 276 -26.31 9.87 0.82
N THR A 277 -27.62 9.83 0.57
CA THR A 277 -28.62 9.55 1.62
C THR A 277 -28.53 8.10 2.09
N PHE A 278 -28.84 7.81 3.37
CA PHE A 278 -28.83 6.46 3.92
C PHE A 278 -29.77 5.48 3.17
N ALA A 279 -30.88 5.97 2.60
CA ALA A 279 -31.76 5.17 1.76
C ALA A 279 -31.10 4.73 0.43
N GLN A 280 -30.37 5.63 -0.23
CA GLN A 280 -29.57 5.31 -1.42
C GLN A 280 -28.41 4.37 -1.07
N LEU A 281 -27.87 4.49 0.15
CA LEU A 281 -26.83 3.59 0.64
C LEU A 281 -27.36 2.16 0.75
N ARG A 282 -28.48 1.95 1.44
CA ARG A 282 -29.05 0.62 1.65
C ARG A 282 -29.33 -0.11 0.34
N SER A 283 -29.78 0.62 -0.70
CA SER A 283 -30.10 0.04 -2.00
C SER A 283 -28.87 -0.23 -2.87
N THR A 284 -27.80 0.56 -2.74
CA THR A 284 -26.61 0.45 -3.60
C THR A 284 -25.42 -0.26 -2.97
N PHE A 285 -25.37 -0.42 -1.65
CA PHE A 285 -24.21 -1.01 -0.95
C PHE A 285 -24.23 -2.55 -0.97
N ASP A 286 -23.06 -3.12 -1.21
CA ASP A 286 -22.84 -4.56 -1.27
C ASP A 286 -22.52 -5.15 0.11
N PHE A 287 -23.54 -5.27 0.96
CA PHE A 287 -23.40 -5.83 2.32
C PHE A 287 -22.98 -7.30 2.30
N LEU A 288 -23.45 -8.07 1.31
CA LEU A 288 -23.09 -9.48 1.18
C LEU A 288 -21.61 -9.61 0.82
N GLY A 289 -21.12 -8.85 -0.15
CA GLY A 289 -19.70 -8.83 -0.50
C GLY A 289 -18.81 -8.38 0.66
N LEU A 290 -19.25 -7.36 1.42
CA LEU A 290 -18.53 -6.92 2.62
C LEU A 290 -18.46 -8.04 3.67
N PHE A 291 -19.59 -8.67 3.98
CA PHE A 291 -19.65 -9.77 4.94
C PHE A 291 -18.77 -10.94 4.50
N LEU A 292 -18.83 -11.37 3.24
CA LEU A 292 -18.02 -12.47 2.72
C LEU A 292 -16.52 -12.15 2.76
N LEU A 293 -16.11 -10.92 2.41
CA LEU A 293 -14.72 -10.48 2.50
C LEU A 293 -14.24 -10.45 3.95
N MET A 294 -15.04 -9.90 4.86
CA MET A 294 -14.69 -9.79 6.27
C MET A 294 -14.65 -11.15 6.95
N ALA A 295 -15.69 -11.97 6.78
CA ALA A 295 -15.74 -13.31 7.34
C ALA A 295 -14.65 -14.21 6.75
N GLY A 296 -14.47 -14.22 5.42
CA GLY A 296 -13.43 -14.98 4.74
C GLY A 296 -12.03 -14.57 5.18
N GLY A 297 -11.76 -13.26 5.22
CA GLY A 297 -10.48 -12.72 5.68
C GLY A 297 -10.20 -13.02 7.16
N ALA A 298 -11.21 -12.91 8.02
CA ALA A 298 -11.08 -13.25 9.43
C ALA A 298 -10.77 -14.73 9.64
N LEU A 299 -11.51 -15.62 8.96
CA LEU A 299 -11.26 -17.06 9.00
C LEU A 299 -9.86 -17.40 8.48
N LEU A 300 -9.38 -16.75 7.41
CA LEU A 300 -8.00 -16.99 6.96
C LEU A 300 -6.97 -16.56 8.01
N ILE A 301 -7.09 -15.36 8.57
CA ILE A 301 -6.14 -14.88 9.61
C ILE A 301 -6.16 -15.80 10.82
N VAL A 302 -7.35 -16.13 11.34
CA VAL A 302 -7.50 -17.00 12.53
C VAL A 302 -7.07 -18.43 12.23
N GLY A 303 -7.40 -18.96 11.06
CA GLY A 303 -7.04 -20.31 10.65
C GLY A 303 -5.53 -20.49 10.51
N PHE A 304 -4.85 -19.53 9.90
CA PHE A 304 -3.39 -19.56 9.80
C PHE A 304 -2.71 -19.31 11.15
N ALA A 305 -3.25 -18.45 12.02
CA ALA A 305 -2.76 -18.31 13.39
C ALA A 305 -2.82 -19.65 14.13
N LYS A 306 -3.98 -20.33 14.10
CA LYS A 306 -4.13 -21.68 14.66
C LYS A 306 -3.18 -22.70 14.06
N ALA A 307 -2.95 -22.66 12.74
CA ALA A 307 -2.02 -23.56 12.07
C ALA A 307 -0.57 -23.34 12.53
N ALA A 308 -0.19 -22.10 12.86
CA ALA A 308 1.14 -21.80 13.38
C ALA A 308 1.37 -22.38 14.79
N ASP A 309 0.30 -22.51 15.58
CA ASP A 309 0.37 -23.00 16.96
C ASP A 309 0.17 -24.52 17.06
N GLU A 310 -0.92 -25.04 16.51
CA GLU A 310 -1.30 -26.45 16.57
C GLU A 310 -0.58 -27.30 15.50
N GLY A 311 0.12 -26.65 14.58
CA GLY A 311 0.72 -27.24 13.39
C GLY A 311 -0.27 -27.36 12.22
N PHE A 312 0.28 -27.41 11.01
CA PHE A 312 -0.53 -27.45 9.78
C PHE A 312 -1.41 -28.70 9.67
N ASN A 313 -1.09 -29.79 10.36
CA ASN A 313 -1.88 -31.03 10.31
C ASN A 313 -3.16 -31.01 11.17
N SER A 314 -3.41 -29.93 11.93
CA SER A 314 -4.61 -29.83 12.78
C SER A 314 -5.89 -29.74 11.93
N PRO A 315 -6.87 -30.66 12.10
CA PRO A 315 -8.17 -30.56 11.44
C PRO A 315 -8.91 -29.26 11.75
N SER A 316 -8.66 -28.69 12.94
CA SER A 316 -9.25 -27.44 13.40
C SER A 316 -8.77 -26.25 12.55
N ALA A 317 -7.49 -26.23 12.19
CA ALA A 317 -6.90 -25.19 11.35
C ALA A 317 -7.36 -25.33 9.89
N TYR A 318 -7.36 -26.55 9.33
CA TYR A 318 -7.81 -26.79 7.95
C TYR A 318 -9.26 -26.39 7.72
N GLY A 319 -10.18 -26.75 8.62
CA GLY A 319 -11.59 -26.38 8.49
C GLY A 319 -11.80 -24.85 8.45
N VAL A 320 -11.05 -24.12 9.27
CA VAL A 320 -11.13 -22.66 9.34
C VAL A 320 -10.49 -22.01 8.11
N ILE A 321 -9.31 -22.48 7.66
CA ILE A 321 -8.64 -21.97 6.45
C ILE A 321 -9.47 -22.24 5.19
N THR A 322 -10.01 -23.45 5.05
CA THR A 322 -10.87 -23.81 3.90
C THR A 322 -12.15 -22.99 3.89
N GLY A 323 -12.80 -22.82 5.05
CA GLY A 323 -13.94 -21.90 5.18
C GLY A 323 -13.60 -20.46 4.81
N GLY A 324 -12.42 -19.97 5.20
CA GLY A 324 -11.90 -18.66 4.81
C GLY A 324 -11.66 -18.53 3.30
N GLY A 325 -11.02 -19.52 2.70
CA GLY A 325 -10.76 -19.59 1.25
C GLY A 325 -12.05 -19.61 0.43
N VAL A 326 -13.03 -20.42 0.85
CA VAL A 326 -14.38 -20.44 0.25
C VAL A 326 -15.07 -19.09 0.42
N GLY A 327 -14.99 -18.47 1.60
CA GLY A 327 -15.54 -17.13 1.85
C GLY A 327 -14.96 -16.07 0.91
N ILE A 328 -13.64 -16.05 0.72
CA ILE A 328 -12.98 -15.15 -0.24
C ILE A 328 -13.37 -15.48 -1.68
N ALA A 329 -13.45 -16.75 -2.07
CA ALA A 329 -13.90 -17.15 -3.41
C ALA A 329 -15.33 -16.68 -3.69
N LEU A 330 -16.25 -16.89 -2.75
CA LEU A 330 -17.63 -16.39 -2.82
C LEU A 330 -17.68 -14.86 -2.86
N ALA A 331 -16.81 -14.18 -2.11
CA ALA A 331 -16.69 -12.72 -2.17
C ALA A 331 -16.26 -12.23 -3.55
N ILE A 332 -15.29 -12.90 -4.19
CA ILE A 332 -14.85 -12.59 -5.56
C ILE A 332 -15.98 -12.82 -6.55
N VAL A 333 -16.68 -13.95 -6.46
CA VAL A 333 -17.87 -14.24 -7.30
C VAL A 333 -18.93 -13.15 -7.12
N ASN A 334 -19.26 -12.78 -5.88
CA ASN A 334 -20.18 -11.69 -5.60
C ASN A 334 -19.71 -10.36 -6.21
N CYS A 335 -18.41 -10.02 -6.08
CA CYS A 335 -17.86 -8.81 -6.69
C CYS A 335 -17.98 -8.80 -8.23
N LEU A 336 -17.91 -9.96 -8.89
CA LEU A 336 -18.01 -10.06 -10.35
C LEU A 336 -19.44 -9.96 -10.88
N TYR A 337 -20.44 -10.44 -10.13
CA TYR A 337 -21.83 -10.57 -10.59
C TYR A 337 -22.83 -9.64 -9.90
N THR A 338 -22.46 -8.99 -8.80
CA THR A 338 -23.39 -8.11 -8.07
C THR A 338 -23.83 -6.93 -8.93
N LYS A 339 -25.13 -6.63 -8.90
CA LYS A 339 -25.72 -5.42 -9.50
C LYS A 339 -25.55 -4.18 -8.61
N ARG A 340 -25.06 -4.37 -7.38
CA ARG A 340 -24.79 -3.31 -6.40
C ARG A 340 -23.39 -2.72 -6.60
N ARG A 341 -23.05 -1.68 -5.85
CA ARG A 341 -21.68 -1.13 -5.81
C ARG A 341 -20.77 -2.10 -5.06
N ALA A 342 -20.14 -3.01 -5.80
CA ALA A 342 -19.20 -4.01 -5.27
C ALA A 342 -18.12 -3.36 -4.40
N ILE A 343 -17.77 -4.00 -3.28
CA ILE A 343 -16.73 -3.50 -2.36
C ILE A 343 -15.38 -3.38 -3.08
N ILE A 344 -14.97 -4.44 -3.77
CA ILE A 344 -13.84 -4.42 -4.69
C ILE A 344 -14.41 -4.24 -6.10
N PRO A 345 -14.03 -3.17 -6.84
CA PRO A 345 -14.51 -2.97 -8.19
C PRO A 345 -14.19 -4.18 -9.09
N ALA A 346 -15.21 -4.76 -9.74
CA ALA A 346 -15.08 -5.90 -10.65
C ALA A 346 -14.03 -5.66 -11.75
N ARG A 347 -13.87 -4.40 -12.17
CA ARG A 347 -12.87 -3.95 -13.14
C ARG A 347 -11.45 -4.38 -12.75
N MET A 348 -11.12 -4.41 -11.45
CA MET A 348 -9.78 -4.80 -10.98
C MET A 348 -9.46 -6.27 -11.29
N PHE A 349 -10.46 -7.14 -11.31
CA PHE A 349 -10.31 -8.56 -11.66
C PHE A 349 -10.38 -8.79 -13.18
N LYS A 350 -11.06 -7.92 -13.93
CA LYS A 350 -11.18 -8.02 -15.39
C LYS A 350 -9.95 -7.47 -16.14
N ILE A 351 -9.27 -6.49 -15.57
CA ILE A 351 -8.06 -5.91 -16.15
C ILE A 351 -6.84 -6.70 -15.67
N ARG A 352 -6.20 -7.44 -16.58
CA ARG A 352 -5.00 -8.26 -16.29
C ARG A 352 -3.91 -7.48 -15.55
N THR A 353 -3.62 -6.25 -15.97
CA THR A 353 -2.63 -5.39 -15.30
C THR A 353 -3.00 -5.17 -13.83
N THR A 354 -4.23 -4.74 -13.53
CA THR A 354 -4.65 -4.48 -12.15
C THR A 354 -4.65 -5.75 -11.31
N LEU A 355 -5.12 -6.87 -11.86
CA LEU A 355 -5.12 -8.16 -11.19
C LEU A 355 -3.71 -8.64 -10.85
N PHE A 356 -2.77 -8.59 -11.80
CA PHE A 356 -1.39 -9.05 -11.57
C PHE A 356 -0.63 -8.15 -10.60
N PHE A 357 -0.87 -6.84 -10.60
CA PHE A 357 -0.29 -5.94 -9.58
C PHE A 357 -0.95 -6.11 -8.19
N LEU A 358 -2.21 -6.51 -8.10
CA LEU A 358 -2.82 -6.91 -6.83
C LEU A 358 -2.18 -8.19 -6.28
N ILE A 359 -2.04 -9.22 -7.11
CA ILE A 359 -1.38 -10.48 -6.72
C ILE A 359 0.10 -10.24 -6.38
N GLY A 360 0.82 -9.44 -7.18
CA GLY A 360 2.20 -9.06 -6.88
C GLY A 360 2.31 -8.31 -5.56
N SER A 361 1.36 -7.42 -5.25
CA SER A 361 1.33 -6.74 -3.96
C SER A 361 0.93 -7.65 -2.79
N LEU A 362 0.13 -8.69 -3.01
CA LEU A 362 -0.16 -9.73 -2.02
C LEU A 362 1.13 -10.47 -1.66
N LEU A 363 1.82 -11.01 -2.68
CA LEU A 363 3.08 -11.76 -2.53
C LEU A 363 4.16 -10.90 -1.87
N GLN A 364 4.28 -9.64 -2.29
CA GLN A 364 5.22 -8.68 -1.69
C GLN A 364 4.94 -8.46 -0.21
N ALA A 365 3.67 -8.28 0.19
CA ALA A 365 3.30 -8.12 1.60
C ALA A 365 3.53 -9.42 2.40
N THR A 366 3.26 -10.58 1.79
CA THR A 366 3.50 -11.91 2.37
C THR A 366 4.97 -12.18 2.64
N ALA A 367 5.91 -11.63 1.87
CA ALA A 367 7.35 -11.74 2.17
C ALA A 367 7.84 -10.62 3.10
N PHE A 368 7.35 -9.40 2.91
CA PHE A 368 7.83 -8.23 3.63
C PHE A 368 7.52 -8.28 5.12
N LEU A 369 6.25 -8.56 5.49
CA LEU A 369 5.87 -8.52 6.90
C LEU A 369 6.64 -9.57 7.71
N PRO A 370 6.72 -10.86 7.31
CA PRO A 370 7.54 -11.83 8.01
C PRO A 370 9.01 -11.45 8.11
N ALA A 371 9.61 -10.89 7.06
CA ALA A 371 11.02 -10.48 7.11
C ALA A 371 11.31 -9.49 8.27
N ASN A 372 10.37 -8.58 8.58
CA ASN A 372 10.51 -7.64 9.70
C ASN A 372 10.41 -8.31 11.08
N TYR A 373 9.79 -9.50 11.18
CA TYR A 373 9.70 -10.26 12.44
C TYR A 373 10.84 -11.29 12.56
N LEU A 374 11.15 -11.98 11.46
CA LEU A 374 12.11 -13.07 11.42
C LEU A 374 13.57 -12.58 11.47
N LEU A 375 13.90 -11.42 10.90
CA LEU A 375 15.27 -10.87 10.97
C LEU A 375 15.68 -10.54 12.41
N PRO A 376 14.88 -9.82 13.23
CA PRO A 376 15.16 -9.66 14.65
C PRO A 376 15.29 -10.98 15.42
N GLN A 377 14.44 -11.96 15.12
CA GLN A 377 14.54 -13.29 15.74
C GLN A 377 15.85 -13.99 15.39
N MET A 378 16.36 -13.80 14.17
CA MET A 378 17.67 -14.30 13.79
C MET A 378 18.81 -13.63 14.58
N PHE A 379 18.75 -12.30 14.77
CA PHE A 379 19.75 -11.59 15.57
C PHE A 379 19.72 -12.02 17.03
N GLN A 380 18.53 -12.21 17.59
CA GLN A 380 18.38 -12.67 18.97
C GLN A 380 18.80 -14.14 19.13
N GLY A 381 18.41 -15.02 18.20
CA GLY A 381 18.63 -16.45 18.30
C GLY A 381 20.03 -16.92 17.90
N VAL A 382 20.69 -16.25 16.96
CA VAL A 382 22.01 -16.65 16.42
C VAL A 382 23.15 -15.83 17.03
N GLN A 383 22.94 -14.54 17.27
CA GLN A 383 23.99 -13.63 17.78
C GLN A 383 23.82 -13.29 19.26
N GLY A 384 22.73 -13.73 19.90
CA GLY A 384 22.46 -13.44 21.30
C GLY A 384 22.15 -11.97 21.56
N ALA A 385 21.78 -11.22 20.51
CA ALA A 385 21.40 -9.83 20.64
C ALA A 385 20.17 -9.71 21.54
N ASP A 386 20.08 -8.68 22.37
CA ASP A 386 18.85 -8.39 23.08
C ASP A 386 17.81 -7.73 22.14
N ALA A 387 16.60 -7.49 22.65
CA ALA A 387 15.52 -6.90 21.87
C ALA A 387 15.86 -5.50 21.32
N LEU A 388 16.67 -4.72 22.05
CA LEU A 388 17.08 -3.38 21.63
C LEU A 388 18.11 -3.46 20.50
N MET A 389 19.16 -4.26 20.69
CA MET A 389 20.25 -4.43 19.75
C MET A 389 19.77 -5.08 18.45
N SER A 390 18.91 -6.10 18.52
CA SER A 390 18.31 -6.70 17.31
C SER A 390 17.48 -5.71 16.49
N GLY A 391 16.80 -4.76 17.15
CA GLY A 391 16.13 -3.67 16.46
C GLY A 391 17.12 -2.68 15.81
N ILE A 392 18.20 -2.31 16.51
CA ILE A 392 19.27 -1.46 15.97
C ILE A 392 19.91 -2.10 14.73
N MET A 393 20.16 -3.41 14.77
CA MET A 393 20.72 -4.19 13.66
C MET A 393 19.76 -4.28 12.46
N LEU A 394 18.45 -4.04 12.65
CA LEU A 394 17.48 -3.98 11.56
C LEU A 394 17.41 -2.59 10.89
N LEU A 395 18.00 -1.54 11.50
CA LEU A 395 17.94 -0.17 10.97
C LEU A 395 18.43 -0.04 9.52
N PRO A 396 19.51 -0.72 9.07
CA PRO A 396 19.99 -0.60 7.70
C PRO A 396 18.97 -1.11 6.67
N PHE A 397 18.26 -2.21 6.97
CA PHE A 397 17.14 -2.68 6.18
C PHE A 397 16.00 -1.63 6.14
N ALA A 398 15.59 -1.13 7.30
CA ALA A 398 14.53 -0.11 7.42
C ALA A 398 14.83 1.14 6.62
N PHE A 399 16.06 1.64 6.76
CA PHE A 399 16.54 2.85 6.13
C PHE A 399 16.55 2.69 4.62
N CYS A 400 17.06 1.55 4.11
CA CYS A 400 17.04 1.24 2.68
C CYS A 400 15.61 1.14 2.13
N VAL A 401 14.69 0.48 2.86
CA VAL A 401 13.27 0.42 2.47
C VAL A 401 12.68 1.83 2.41
N ALA A 402 12.85 2.62 3.45
CA ALA A 402 12.28 3.96 3.56
C ALA A 402 12.83 4.89 2.47
N TRP A 403 14.15 4.94 2.33
CA TRP A 403 14.83 5.79 1.36
C TRP A 403 14.49 5.41 -0.08
N THR A 404 14.54 4.12 -0.39
CA THR A 404 14.25 3.63 -1.75
C THR A 404 12.78 3.79 -2.10
N THR A 405 11.86 3.71 -1.13
CA THR A 405 10.44 3.98 -1.37
C THR A 405 10.19 5.43 -1.81
N VAL A 406 10.92 6.40 -1.21
CA VAL A 406 10.87 7.81 -1.63
C VAL A 406 11.50 8.00 -3.00
N ILE A 407 12.68 7.41 -3.25
CA ILE A 407 13.35 7.46 -4.56
C ILE A 407 12.46 6.88 -5.66
N ALA A 408 11.88 5.70 -5.44
CA ALA A 408 10.95 5.08 -6.37
C ALA A 408 9.75 6.00 -6.64
N GLY A 409 9.21 6.63 -5.60
CA GLY A 409 8.17 7.64 -5.73
C GLY A 409 8.58 8.84 -6.58
N GLN A 410 9.80 9.36 -6.39
CA GLN A 410 10.36 10.47 -7.15
C GLN A 410 10.61 10.12 -8.61
N ILE A 411 11.22 8.97 -8.87
CA ILE A 411 11.44 8.43 -10.21
C ILE A 411 10.11 8.30 -10.94
N ASN A 412 9.11 7.73 -10.29
CA ASN A 412 7.76 7.59 -10.85
C ASN A 412 7.14 8.95 -11.17
N SER A 413 7.29 9.94 -10.29
CA SER A 413 6.71 11.28 -10.52
C SER A 413 7.44 12.09 -11.59
N ARG A 414 8.78 12.02 -11.64
CA ARG A 414 9.61 12.85 -12.54
C ARG A 414 9.80 12.20 -13.91
N LEU A 415 10.18 10.94 -13.92
CA LEU A 415 10.51 10.19 -15.14
C LEU A 415 9.30 9.46 -15.73
N ARG A 416 8.17 9.37 -14.98
CA ARG A 416 6.93 8.70 -15.42
C ARG A 416 7.10 7.22 -15.75
N ILE A 417 8.16 6.59 -15.23
CA ILE A 417 8.48 5.17 -15.45
C ILE A 417 8.01 4.30 -14.28
N VAL A 418 6.71 3.99 -14.23
CA VAL A 418 6.14 3.27 -13.08
C VAL A 418 6.58 1.81 -13.01
N ARG A 419 6.51 1.08 -14.13
CA ARG A 419 6.71 -0.38 -14.09
C ARG A 419 8.14 -0.84 -13.97
N PRO A 420 9.10 -0.28 -14.72
CA PRO A 420 10.49 -0.70 -14.59
C PRO A 420 10.95 -0.60 -13.14
N VAL A 421 10.54 0.45 -12.41
CA VAL A 421 10.85 0.61 -10.98
C VAL A 421 10.28 -0.53 -10.12
N CYS A 422 9.04 -0.95 -10.37
CA CYS A 422 8.44 -2.07 -9.65
C CYS A 422 9.16 -3.39 -9.97
N TRP A 423 9.48 -3.63 -11.25
CA TRP A 423 10.18 -4.84 -11.69
C TRP A 423 11.60 -4.91 -11.13
N THR A 424 12.34 -3.80 -11.13
CA THR A 424 13.65 -3.72 -10.49
C THR A 424 13.53 -3.95 -8.99
N GLY A 425 12.47 -3.45 -8.35
CA GLY A 425 12.21 -3.72 -6.94
C GLY A 425 12.00 -5.21 -6.65
N TYR A 426 11.13 -5.88 -7.41
CA TYR A 426 10.92 -7.33 -7.27
C TYR A 426 12.17 -8.14 -7.56
N ALA A 427 12.93 -7.79 -8.59
CA ALA A 427 14.18 -8.47 -8.93
C ALA A 427 15.23 -8.32 -7.82
N LEU A 428 15.45 -7.10 -7.32
CA LEU A 428 16.40 -6.85 -6.24
C LEU A 428 15.96 -7.48 -4.92
N ALA A 429 14.65 -7.50 -4.62
CA ALA A 429 14.12 -8.18 -3.44
C ALA A 429 14.33 -9.70 -3.53
N ALA A 430 14.06 -10.29 -4.70
CA ALA A 430 14.33 -11.71 -4.96
C ALA A 430 15.82 -12.03 -4.78
N ILE A 431 16.71 -11.21 -5.34
CA ILE A 431 18.16 -11.36 -5.15
C ILE A 431 18.52 -11.25 -3.67
N GLY A 432 18.04 -10.24 -2.95
CA GLY A 432 18.31 -10.06 -1.51
C GLY A 432 17.89 -11.27 -0.68
N TYR A 433 16.66 -11.76 -0.85
CA TYR A 433 16.19 -12.96 -0.16
C TYR A 433 16.92 -14.25 -0.59
N GLY A 434 17.29 -14.37 -1.87
CA GLY A 434 18.10 -15.48 -2.37
C GLY A 434 19.52 -15.48 -1.79
N LEU A 435 20.10 -14.29 -1.61
CA LEU A 435 21.40 -14.14 -0.96
C LEU A 435 21.31 -14.43 0.55
N PHE A 436 20.21 -14.06 1.23
CA PHE A 436 19.98 -14.50 2.61
C PHE A 436 19.99 -16.03 2.71
N TYR A 437 19.26 -16.73 1.84
CA TYR A 437 19.27 -18.19 1.82
C TYR A 437 20.68 -18.80 1.65
N ARG A 438 21.50 -18.20 0.78
CA ARG A 438 22.83 -18.74 0.44
C ARG A 438 23.92 -18.42 1.45
N PHE A 439 23.88 -17.22 2.03
CA PHE A 439 25.01 -16.63 2.76
C PHE A 439 24.71 -16.33 4.23
N TYR A 440 23.45 -16.27 4.64
CA TYR A 440 23.08 -15.97 6.03
C TYR A 440 23.12 -17.23 6.90
N ARG A 441 24.28 -17.87 6.95
CA ARG A 441 24.54 -19.09 7.72
C ARG A 441 25.53 -18.83 8.83
N TYR A 442 25.32 -19.45 9.99
CA TYR A 442 26.21 -19.30 11.12
C TYR A 442 27.56 -20.01 10.87
N PRO A 443 28.71 -19.40 11.25
CA PRO A 443 28.86 -17.99 11.62
C PRO A 443 28.94 -17.09 10.39
N PHE A 444 28.46 -15.85 10.50
CA PHE A 444 28.57 -14.84 9.43
C PHE A 444 29.13 -13.53 9.98
N SER A 445 29.84 -12.78 9.14
CA SER A 445 30.44 -11.50 9.53
C SER A 445 29.42 -10.36 9.52
N LEU A 446 29.67 -9.32 10.31
CA LEU A 446 28.82 -8.12 10.33
C LEU A 446 28.73 -7.46 8.94
N GLY A 447 29.84 -7.36 8.22
CA GLY A 447 29.85 -6.77 6.87
C GLY A 447 28.99 -7.53 5.86
N LEU A 448 28.97 -8.87 5.95
CA LEU A 448 28.09 -9.70 5.13
C LEU A 448 26.63 -9.45 5.50
N GLN A 449 26.29 -9.47 6.79
CA GLN A 449 24.95 -9.15 7.27
C GLN A 449 24.45 -7.81 6.72
N GLU A 450 25.22 -6.74 6.91
CA GLU A 450 24.78 -5.40 6.53
C GLU A 450 24.63 -5.26 5.02
N GLY A 451 25.55 -5.84 4.24
CA GLY A 451 25.44 -5.87 2.78
C GLY A 451 24.17 -6.57 2.29
N LEU A 452 23.80 -7.69 2.90
CA LEU A 452 22.59 -8.43 2.53
C LEU A 452 21.31 -7.67 2.90
N LEU A 453 21.26 -7.04 4.08
CA LEU A 453 20.14 -6.20 4.52
C LEU A 453 19.90 -5.02 3.57
N VAL A 454 20.96 -4.39 3.10
CA VAL A 454 20.88 -3.27 2.13
C VAL A 454 20.25 -3.73 0.82
N ILE A 455 20.73 -4.83 0.22
CA ILE A 455 20.21 -5.31 -1.07
C ILE A 455 18.73 -5.66 -0.98
N ALA A 456 18.34 -6.41 0.06
CA ALA A 456 16.95 -6.77 0.29
C ALA A 456 16.07 -5.53 0.54
N GLY A 457 16.55 -4.60 1.38
CA GLY A 457 15.83 -3.38 1.73
C GLY A 457 15.58 -2.46 0.53
N VAL A 458 16.57 -2.30 -0.35
CA VAL A 458 16.43 -1.52 -1.59
C VAL A 458 15.35 -2.12 -2.49
N GLY A 459 15.39 -3.44 -2.75
CA GLY A 459 14.40 -4.09 -3.61
C GLY A 459 12.97 -4.01 -3.07
N VAL A 460 12.83 -4.26 -1.76
CA VAL A 460 11.55 -4.13 -1.06
C VAL A 460 11.02 -2.69 -1.15
N GLY A 461 11.84 -1.69 -0.85
CA GLY A 461 11.44 -0.28 -0.89
C GLY A 461 11.02 0.17 -2.29
N ALA A 462 11.77 -0.24 -3.32
CA ALA A 462 11.48 0.11 -4.71
C ALA A 462 10.13 -0.44 -5.21
N SER A 463 9.63 -1.55 -4.65
CA SER A 463 8.38 -2.18 -5.07
C SER A 463 7.16 -1.78 -4.21
N LEU A 464 7.37 -1.25 -3.00
CA LEU A 464 6.36 -1.13 -1.94
C LEU A 464 5.12 -0.30 -2.35
N THR A 465 5.32 0.89 -2.91
CA THR A 465 4.23 1.85 -3.20
C THR A 465 3.83 1.89 -4.67
N VAL A 466 4.62 1.26 -5.54
CA VAL A 466 4.46 1.36 -7.00
C VAL A 466 3.23 0.60 -7.51
N SER A 467 2.91 -0.52 -6.87
CA SER A 467 1.70 -1.30 -7.19
C SER A 467 0.42 -0.49 -7.00
N LEU A 468 0.36 0.35 -5.95
CA LEU A 468 -0.78 1.23 -5.72
C LEU A 468 -0.94 2.25 -6.86
N LEU A 469 0.16 2.84 -7.33
CA LEU A 469 0.11 3.81 -8.44
C LEU A 469 -0.41 3.19 -9.74
N VAL A 470 0.00 1.95 -10.05
CA VAL A 470 -0.50 1.23 -11.23
C VAL A 470 -1.99 0.95 -11.10
N VAL A 471 -2.43 0.47 -9.93
CA VAL A 471 -3.85 0.23 -9.64
C VAL A 471 -4.65 1.52 -9.78
N GLN A 472 -4.18 2.64 -9.21
CA GLN A 472 -4.87 3.93 -9.30
C GLN A 472 -4.91 4.48 -10.73
N ALA A 473 -3.84 4.31 -11.52
CA ALA A 473 -3.79 4.76 -12.90
C ALA A 473 -4.76 3.98 -13.81
N ALA A 474 -5.02 2.70 -13.51
CA ALA A 474 -5.93 1.85 -14.28
C ALA A 474 -7.42 2.07 -13.95
N MET A 475 -7.74 2.85 -12.90
CA MET A 475 -9.09 2.94 -12.34
C MET A 475 -9.77 4.30 -12.58
N PRO A 476 -11.09 4.33 -12.84
CA PRO A 476 -11.86 5.58 -12.88
C PRO A 476 -11.78 6.34 -11.56
N LEU A 477 -11.88 7.68 -11.60
CA LEU A 477 -11.87 8.52 -10.39
C LEU A 477 -12.95 8.10 -9.38
N LYS A 478 -14.14 7.75 -9.87
CA LYS A 478 -15.29 7.30 -9.06
C LYS A 478 -15.04 5.97 -8.31
N GLU A 479 -14.01 5.21 -8.70
CA GLU A 479 -13.63 3.94 -8.07
C GLU A 479 -12.27 4.02 -7.36
N MET A 480 -11.63 5.20 -7.31
CA MET A 480 -10.25 5.35 -6.82
C MET A 480 -10.10 4.99 -5.34
N ALA A 481 -11.05 5.39 -4.50
CA ALA A 481 -11.06 5.04 -3.09
C ALA A 481 -11.30 3.55 -2.87
N ALA A 482 -12.27 2.96 -3.57
CA ALA A 482 -12.54 1.52 -3.52
C ALA A 482 -11.33 0.69 -3.99
N ALA A 483 -10.65 1.12 -5.05
CA ALA A 483 -9.45 0.45 -5.55
C ALA A 483 -8.26 0.55 -4.59
N THR A 484 -8.07 1.71 -3.96
CA THR A 484 -7.03 1.92 -2.94
C THR A 484 -7.30 1.06 -1.71
N SER A 485 -8.56 0.98 -1.26
CA SER A 485 -8.99 0.09 -0.18
C SER A 485 -8.81 -1.38 -0.52
N ALA A 486 -9.14 -1.80 -1.75
CA ALA A 486 -8.92 -3.17 -2.20
C ALA A 486 -7.43 -3.54 -2.19
N TRP A 487 -6.57 -2.67 -2.71
CA TRP A 487 -5.12 -2.84 -2.65
C TRP A 487 -4.60 -2.95 -1.21
N SER A 488 -5.06 -2.07 -0.32
CA SER A 488 -4.69 -2.10 1.10
C SER A 488 -5.16 -3.38 1.79
N LEU A 489 -6.41 -3.81 1.55
CA LEU A 489 -6.95 -5.07 2.06
C LEU A 489 -6.10 -6.27 1.60
N THR A 490 -5.78 -6.34 0.31
CA THR A 490 -4.95 -7.41 -0.25
C THR A 490 -3.59 -7.47 0.45
N ARG A 491 -2.95 -6.32 0.70
CA ARG A 491 -1.67 -6.27 1.43
C ARG A 491 -1.80 -6.70 2.88
N SER A 492 -2.82 -6.21 3.59
CA SER A 492 -3.02 -6.57 5.01
C SER A 492 -3.29 -8.06 5.18
N LEU A 493 -4.10 -8.66 4.30
CA LEU A 493 -4.30 -10.11 4.25
C LEU A 493 -2.99 -10.85 3.95
N GLY A 494 -2.26 -10.40 2.93
CA GLY A 494 -0.98 -10.99 2.53
C GLY A 494 0.06 -11.00 3.65
N GLY A 495 0.23 -9.87 4.34
CA GLY A 495 1.17 -9.75 5.45
C GLY A 495 0.76 -10.62 6.65
N SER A 496 -0.52 -10.59 7.04
CA SER A 496 -1.01 -11.35 8.20
C SER A 496 -0.93 -12.86 7.98
N ILE A 497 -1.41 -13.33 6.83
CA ILE A 497 -1.33 -14.74 6.44
C ILE A 497 0.12 -15.16 6.25
N GLY A 498 0.93 -14.30 5.61
CA GLY A 498 2.35 -14.53 5.41
C GLY A 498 3.11 -14.72 6.72
N LEU A 499 2.87 -13.87 7.71
CA LEU A 499 3.52 -13.99 9.03
C LEU A 499 3.24 -15.35 9.65
N ALA A 500 1.98 -15.78 9.67
CA ALA A 500 1.62 -17.08 10.20
C ALA A 500 2.26 -18.25 9.41
N ILE A 501 2.25 -18.21 8.07
CA ILE A 501 2.89 -19.23 7.24
C ILE A 501 4.39 -19.31 7.52
N PHE A 502 5.08 -18.17 7.55
CA PHE A 502 6.53 -18.10 7.75
C PHE A 502 6.94 -18.50 9.17
N THR A 503 6.18 -18.11 10.19
CA THR A 503 6.39 -18.57 11.56
C THR A 503 6.22 -20.09 11.67
N ALA A 504 5.20 -20.64 11.02
CA ALA A 504 4.96 -22.07 11.04
C ALA A 504 6.03 -22.86 10.27
N LEU A 505 6.52 -22.33 9.14
CA LEU A 505 7.69 -22.87 8.42
C LEU A 505 8.92 -22.87 9.33
N LEU A 506 9.22 -21.74 10.00
CA LEU A 506 10.35 -21.64 10.93
C LEU A 506 10.24 -22.65 12.07
N ASN A 507 9.08 -22.73 12.73
CA ASN A 507 8.86 -23.65 13.84
C ASN A 507 9.01 -25.12 13.43
N THR A 508 8.54 -25.47 12.23
CA THR A 508 8.66 -26.82 11.68
C THR A 508 10.13 -27.18 11.40
N GLU A 509 10.86 -26.28 10.75
CA GLU A 509 12.29 -26.48 10.45
C GLU A 509 13.14 -26.52 11.72
N LEU A 510 12.89 -25.62 12.68
CA LEU A 510 13.59 -25.60 13.97
C LEU A 510 13.40 -26.92 14.70
N ARG A 511 12.16 -27.41 14.81
CA ARG A 511 11.86 -28.70 15.44
C ARG A 511 12.59 -29.84 14.73
N SER A 512 12.46 -29.92 13.40
CA SER A 512 13.08 -31.00 12.61
C SER A 512 14.60 -31.01 12.70
N ARG A 513 15.26 -29.85 12.77
CA ARG A 513 16.72 -29.75 12.83
C ARG A 513 17.26 -29.92 14.25
N PHE A 514 16.52 -29.43 15.25
CA PHE A 514 16.91 -29.55 16.65
C PHE A 514 16.77 -30.99 17.16
N GLU A 515 15.74 -31.73 16.72
CA GLU A 515 15.51 -33.13 17.09
C GLU A 515 16.69 -34.07 16.80
N VAL A 516 17.54 -33.72 15.81
CA VAL A 516 18.71 -34.51 15.42
C VAL A 516 19.93 -34.19 16.29
N ILE A 517 19.93 -33.08 17.01
CA ILE A 517 21.06 -32.63 17.82
C ILE A 517 20.98 -33.28 19.22
N PRO A 518 22.06 -33.93 19.70
CA PRO A 518 22.11 -34.48 21.04
C PRO A 518 21.81 -33.43 22.11
N GLY A 519 20.96 -33.77 23.09
CA GLY A 519 20.53 -32.86 24.16
C GLY A 519 19.21 -32.13 23.89
N TYR A 520 18.59 -32.32 22.72
CA TYR A 520 17.25 -31.79 22.47
C TYR A 520 16.20 -32.43 23.39
N GLY A 521 15.40 -31.60 24.06
CA GLY A 521 14.37 -32.01 25.02
C GLY A 521 14.86 -32.11 26.46
N THR A 522 16.18 -32.12 26.70
CA THR A 522 16.79 -32.08 28.06
C THR A 522 17.55 -30.79 28.30
N ASP A 523 18.46 -30.45 27.40
CA ASP A 523 19.43 -29.36 27.58
C ASP A 523 18.95 -28.08 26.86
N PHE A 524 18.24 -28.25 25.75
CA PHE A 524 17.63 -27.15 25.00
C PHE A 524 16.35 -27.61 24.29
N THR A 525 15.51 -26.65 23.94
CA THR A 525 14.27 -26.86 23.18
C THR A 525 14.07 -25.72 22.18
N VAL A 526 13.06 -25.82 21.31
CA VAL A 526 12.74 -24.72 20.38
C VAL A 526 12.32 -23.49 21.18
N PRO A 527 13.04 -22.35 21.06
CA PRO A 527 12.76 -21.16 21.85
C PRO A 527 11.37 -20.60 21.52
N GLN A 528 10.56 -20.40 22.56
CA GLN A 528 9.21 -19.81 22.46
C GLN A 528 9.17 -18.34 22.93
N SER A 529 10.29 -17.82 23.44
CA SER A 529 10.37 -16.47 24.02
C SER A 529 11.78 -15.89 23.92
N THR A 530 11.93 -14.60 24.25
CA THR A 530 13.24 -13.93 24.35
C THR A 530 14.19 -14.60 25.34
N GLN A 531 13.67 -15.16 26.45
CA GLN A 531 14.49 -15.96 27.37
C GLN A 531 14.93 -17.28 26.73
N GLY A 532 14.08 -17.90 25.90
CA GLY A 532 14.45 -19.08 25.13
C GLY A 532 15.63 -18.82 24.20
N TYR A 533 15.67 -17.67 23.51
CA TYR A 533 16.81 -17.31 22.66
C TYR A 533 18.10 -17.11 23.47
N LYS A 534 18.02 -16.50 24.66
CA LYS A 534 19.18 -16.37 25.57
C LYS A 534 19.67 -17.74 26.06
N ALA A 535 18.76 -18.65 26.40
CA ALA A 535 19.12 -19.99 26.87
C ALA A 535 19.96 -20.77 25.84
N LEU A 536 19.74 -20.55 24.53
CA LEU A 536 20.61 -21.14 23.48
C LEU A 536 22.04 -20.60 23.55
N HIS A 537 22.22 -19.34 23.97
CA HIS A 537 23.54 -18.73 24.16
C HIS A 537 24.18 -19.07 25.51
N ASP A 538 23.40 -19.52 26.49
CA ASP A 538 23.91 -19.99 27.78
C ASP A 538 24.44 -21.44 27.71
N LEU A 539 24.22 -22.14 26.58
CA LEU A 539 24.81 -23.45 26.35
C LEU A 539 26.34 -23.40 26.42
N PRO A 540 26.98 -24.46 26.97
CA PRO A 540 28.44 -24.56 27.03
C PRO A 540 29.07 -24.36 25.66
N GLU A 541 30.17 -23.62 25.62
CA GLU A 541 30.94 -23.45 24.38
C GLU A 541 31.42 -24.83 23.87
N GLY A 542 31.23 -25.07 22.57
CA GLY A 542 31.55 -26.34 21.95
C GLY A 542 30.63 -26.69 20.78
N SER A 543 30.79 -27.90 20.26
CA SER A 543 30.11 -28.37 19.04
C SER A 543 28.58 -28.34 19.13
N THR A 544 28.00 -28.54 20.32
CA THR A 544 26.55 -28.53 20.51
C THR A 544 25.97 -27.13 20.30
N LYS A 545 26.59 -26.10 20.88
CA LYS A 545 26.16 -24.71 20.70
C LYS A 545 26.25 -24.29 19.24
N ASP A 546 27.36 -24.58 18.58
CA ASP A 546 27.54 -24.26 17.17
C ASP A 546 26.54 -24.99 16.27
N ALA A 547 26.25 -26.26 16.57
CA ALA A 547 25.23 -27.02 15.85
C ALA A 547 23.83 -26.44 16.04
N VAL A 548 23.48 -26.00 17.26
CA VAL A 548 22.19 -25.38 17.57
C VAL A 548 22.03 -24.03 16.87
N LEU A 549 23.04 -23.15 16.94
CA LEU A 549 23.03 -21.85 16.28
C LEU A 549 23.06 -21.98 14.74
N GLY A 550 23.81 -22.95 14.22
CA GLY A 550 23.80 -23.35 12.82
C GLY A 550 22.44 -23.84 12.34
N ALA A 551 21.82 -24.77 13.07
CA ALA A 551 20.48 -25.25 12.80
C ALA A 551 19.43 -24.13 12.84
N PHE A 552 19.57 -23.18 13.77
CA PHE A 552 18.68 -22.03 13.86
C PHE A 552 18.77 -21.15 12.61
N ALA A 553 19.98 -20.78 12.20
CA ALA A 553 20.21 -19.98 10.99
C ALA A 553 19.71 -20.70 9.72
N ASP A 554 19.99 -22.00 9.60
CA ASP A 554 19.55 -22.80 8.45
C ASP A 554 18.03 -22.98 8.38
N SER A 555 17.34 -23.03 9.54
CA SER A 555 15.87 -23.09 9.59
C SER A 555 15.22 -21.88 8.93
N LEU A 556 15.79 -20.69 9.15
CA LEU A 556 15.35 -19.46 8.49
C LEU A 556 15.64 -19.46 6.98
N GLY A 557 16.58 -20.27 6.52
CA GLY A 557 16.87 -20.44 5.09
C GLY A 557 15.64 -20.80 4.27
N VAL A 558 14.77 -21.68 4.77
CA VAL A 558 13.53 -22.08 4.09
C VAL A 558 12.56 -20.90 3.94
N CYS A 559 12.49 -20.03 4.94
CA CYS A 559 11.73 -18.78 4.86
C CYS A 559 12.28 -17.86 3.76
N TRP A 560 13.60 -17.69 3.68
CA TRP A 560 14.24 -16.80 2.71
C TRP A 560 14.09 -17.28 1.26
N ILE A 561 14.26 -18.58 0.99
CA ILE A 561 14.04 -19.10 -0.36
C ILE A 561 12.56 -19.01 -0.78
N THR A 562 11.64 -19.18 0.17
CA THR A 562 10.20 -19.00 -0.08
C THR A 562 9.87 -17.55 -0.42
N ALA A 563 10.41 -16.59 0.34
CA ALA A 563 10.28 -15.16 0.05
C ALA A 563 10.87 -14.79 -1.33
N CYS A 564 12.04 -15.35 -1.66
CA CYS A 564 12.66 -15.20 -2.99
C CYS A 564 11.72 -15.68 -4.10
N GLY A 565 11.19 -16.91 -3.98
CA GLY A 565 10.24 -17.47 -4.94
C GLY A 565 8.99 -16.60 -5.12
N MET A 566 8.44 -16.07 -4.03
CA MET A 566 7.29 -15.14 -4.08
C MET A 566 7.61 -13.85 -4.86
N MET A 567 8.81 -13.28 -4.67
CA MET A 567 9.23 -12.08 -5.41
C MET A 567 9.48 -12.36 -6.89
N VAL A 568 10.06 -13.53 -7.22
CA VAL A 568 10.23 -13.97 -8.62
C VAL A 568 8.87 -14.15 -9.28
N VAL A 569 7.90 -14.79 -8.62
CA VAL A 569 6.55 -14.94 -9.16
C VAL A 569 5.89 -13.57 -9.36
N ALA A 570 6.00 -12.65 -8.39
CA ALA A 570 5.48 -11.28 -8.51
C ALA A 570 6.09 -10.53 -9.71
N LEU A 571 7.39 -10.72 -9.97
CA LEU A 571 8.06 -10.17 -11.15
C LEU A 571 7.49 -10.79 -12.44
N LEU A 572 7.48 -12.12 -12.55
CA LEU A 572 7.07 -12.82 -13.78
C LEU A 572 5.63 -12.51 -14.18
N ILE A 573 4.69 -12.45 -13.23
CA ILE A 573 3.29 -12.15 -13.53
C ILE A 573 3.08 -10.67 -13.91
N THR A 574 3.94 -9.75 -13.45
CA THR A 574 3.76 -8.30 -13.72
C THR A 574 4.47 -7.83 -14.98
N ILE A 575 5.44 -8.57 -15.52
CA ILE A 575 6.10 -8.28 -16.81
C ILE A 575 5.11 -8.16 -17.99
N PRO A 576 4.19 -9.11 -18.25
CA PRO A 576 3.33 -9.08 -19.44
C PRO A 576 2.15 -8.07 -19.36
N THR A 577 2.26 -7.03 -18.54
CA THR A 577 1.17 -6.07 -18.27
C THR A 577 1.21 -4.86 -19.21
N ARG A 578 0.03 -4.28 -19.55
CA ARG A 578 -0.14 -3.17 -20.53
C ARG A 578 0.01 -1.79 -19.93
N SER A 579 0.83 -0.89 -20.52
CA SER A 579 1.16 0.45 -19.97
C SER A 579 -0.06 1.35 -19.81
N TYR A 580 -0.13 2.13 -18.72
CA TYR A 580 -1.18 3.14 -18.50
C TYR A 580 -0.54 4.52 -18.38
N SER A 581 -1.04 5.48 -19.16
CA SER A 581 -0.59 6.86 -19.11
C SER A 581 -1.02 7.51 -17.79
N GLN A 582 -0.10 8.20 -17.12
CA GLN A 582 -0.38 9.02 -15.95
C GLN A 582 -0.87 10.44 -16.31
N ASN A 583 -0.88 10.80 -17.60
CA ASN A 583 -1.40 12.08 -18.07
C ASN A 583 -2.94 12.07 -18.06
N ARG A 584 -3.53 12.38 -16.92
CA ARG A 584 -4.89 12.94 -16.84
C ARG A 584 -4.80 14.47 -16.89
N THR A 585 -4.29 15.00 -18.00
CA THR A 585 -4.47 16.41 -18.39
C THR A 585 -5.65 16.44 -19.34
N GLY A 586 -6.57 17.38 -19.12
CA GLY A 586 -7.91 17.43 -19.72
C GLY A 586 -7.97 17.11 -21.22
N GLY A 587 -9.07 16.47 -21.62
CA GLY A 587 -9.57 16.46 -22.99
C GLY A 587 -8.52 16.30 -24.08
N ARG A 588 -7.85 15.16 -24.14
CA ARG A 588 -7.44 14.61 -25.44
C ARG A 588 -7.95 13.19 -25.50
N THR A 589 -9.08 13.07 -26.17
CA THR A 589 -9.63 11.87 -26.79
C THR A 589 -8.50 10.89 -27.13
N ALA A 590 -8.62 9.65 -26.65
CA ALA A 590 -8.08 8.55 -27.42
C ALA A 590 -8.67 8.68 -28.83
N ALA A 591 -7.83 8.69 -29.86
CA ALA A 591 -8.31 8.73 -31.24
C ALA A 591 -9.35 7.61 -31.41
N PRO A 592 -10.51 7.90 -32.02
CA PRO A 592 -11.48 6.86 -32.32
C PRO A 592 -10.77 5.79 -33.16
N ILE A 593 -10.91 4.53 -32.76
CA ILE A 593 -10.54 3.40 -33.60
C ILE A 593 -11.27 3.61 -34.92
N PRO A 594 -10.60 3.62 -36.08
CA PRO A 594 -11.30 3.75 -37.35
C PRO A 594 -12.23 2.53 -37.48
N VAL A 595 -13.54 2.79 -37.39
CA VAL A 595 -14.53 1.83 -37.86
C VAL A 595 -14.30 1.76 -39.35
N GLN A 596 -13.80 0.63 -39.80
CA GLN A 596 -13.63 0.35 -41.21
C GLN A 596 -15.04 0.14 -41.78
N GLU A 597 -15.66 1.23 -42.23
CA GLU A 597 -16.86 1.19 -43.06
C GLU A 597 -16.51 0.42 -44.34
N LYS A 598 -16.98 -0.83 -44.41
CA LYS A 598 -17.22 -1.48 -45.70
C LYS A 598 -18.37 -0.70 -46.36
N ILE A 599 -18.01 0.23 -47.23
CA ILE A 599 -18.90 0.69 -48.29
C ILE A 599 -19.10 -0.53 -49.20
N GLY A 600 -20.25 -1.17 -49.06
CA GLY A 600 -20.79 -2.11 -50.03
C GLY A 600 -22.01 -1.45 -50.65
N ASP A 601 -21.92 -1.17 -51.96
CA ASP A 601 -23.02 -0.72 -52.79
C ASP A 601 -24.26 -1.59 -52.60
N ALA A 602 -25.40 -0.94 -52.37
CA ALA A 602 -26.72 -1.45 -52.70
C ALA A 602 -27.66 -0.26 -52.88
N SER A 603 -27.68 0.29 -54.08
CA SER A 603 -28.85 0.97 -54.62
C SER A 603 -29.81 -0.07 -55.18
N ASP A 604 -31.09 0.28 -55.20
CA ASP A 604 -32.26 -0.45 -55.70
C ASP A 604 -32.81 -1.55 -54.78
N VAL A 605 -33.85 -1.21 -54.01
CA VAL A 605 -35.24 -1.61 -54.32
C VAL A 605 -36.21 -0.64 -53.63
N SER A 606 -37.08 -0.04 -54.43
CA SER A 606 -38.24 0.75 -54.03
C SER A 606 -39.51 -0.11 -53.96
N ALA A 607 -40.52 0.41 -53.25
CA ALA A 607 -41.96 0.05 -53.23
C ALA A 607 -42.38 -1.06 -52.24
N GLU A 608 -43.09 -0.69 -51.16
CA GLU A 608 -44.57 -0.84 -50.96
C GLU A 608 -44.90 -2.20 -50.31
N ALA A 609 -45.80 -2.42 -49.35
CA ALA A 609 -46.80 -1.64 -48.63
C ALA A 609 -47.23 -2.44 -47.35
N GLN A 610 -47.87 -1.75 -46.39
CA GLN A 610 -48.96 -2.17 -45.47
C GLN A 610 -48.92 -3.55 -44.74
N GLY A 611 -49.04 -3.54 -43.39
CA GLY A 611 -49.21 -4.75 -42.53
C GLY A 611 -50.64 -5.31 -42.49
N PRO A 612 -51.12 -6.02 -41.42
CA PRO A 612 -50.48 -6.80 -40.35
C PRO A 612 -51.12 -8.23 -40.16
N ALA A 613 -50.72 -8.95 -39.10
CA ALA A 613 -51.42 -10.06 -38.40
C ALA A 613 -51.48 -11.47 -39.05
N GLY A 614 -51.54 -12.51 -38.20
CA GLY A 614 -52.17 -13.79 -38.54
C GLY A 614 -51.38 -15.07 -38.27
N SER A 615 -51.93 -15.89 -37.40
CA SER A 615 -51.58 -17.22 -36.90
C SER A 615 -51.79 -18.41 -37.87
N VAL A 616 -51.24 -19.57 -37.44
CA VAL A 616 -51.71 -20.97 -37.64
C VAL A 616 -51.00 -21.87 -38.67
N ASP A 617 -50.50 -22.98 -38.10
CA ASP A 617 -50.30 -24.37 -38.56
C ASP A 617 -50.24 -24.76 -40.04
N GLY A 618 -49.33 -25.72 -40.31
CA GLY A 618 -49.72 -26.90 -41.09
C GLY A 618 -48.73 -27.41 -42.13
N LYS A 619 -47.81 -28.28 -41.68
CA LYS A 619 -47.44 -29.59 -42.26
C LYS A 619 -46.93 -29.78 -43.71
N ASP A 620 -45.98 -30.72 -43.74
CA ASP A 620 -45.64 -31.70 -44.79
C ASP A 620 -44.64 -31.33 -45.92
N THR A 621 -43.37 -31.74 -45.69
CA THR A 621 -42.50 -32.66 -46.48
C THR A 621 -42.56 -32.70 -48.04
N PRO A 622 -41.54 -33.26 -48.73
CA PRO A 622 -40.08 -33.17 -48.57
C PRO A 622 -39.31 -33.11 -49.93
N ALA A 623 -37.98 -33.06 -49.85
CA ALA A 623 -36.99 -33.61 -50.78
C ALA A 623 -36.87 -33.06 -52.24
N SER A 624 -35.69 -32.56 -52.60
CA SER A 624 -34.67 -33.28 -53.40
C SER A 624 -33.52 -32.32 -53.77
N GLU A 625 -32.27 -32.80 -53.69
CA GLU A 625 -31.29 -32.89 -54.81
C GLU A 625 -30.66 -31.54 -55.25
N LYS A 626 -29.38 -31.39 -55.60
CA LYS A 626 -28.20 -32.23 -55.92
C LYS A 626 -26.99 -31.26 -55.78
N THR A 627 -25.83 -31.60 -55.21
CA THR A 627 -24.66 -32.27 -55.85
C THR A 627 -24.21 -31.56 -57.15
N VAL A 628 -22.98 -31.02 -57.28
CA VAL A 628 -21.76 -31.63 -57.88
C VAL A 628 -20.77 -30.43 -58.05
N VAL A 629 -19.58 -30.36 -57.44
CA VAL A 629 -18.25 -30.98 -57.71
C VAL A 629 -17.38 -30.25 -58.76
N ASP A 630 -16.13 -30.02 -58.33
CA ASP A 630 -14.83 -29.76 -59.02
C ASP A 630 -14.70 -28.63 -60.06
N GLY A 631 -13.59 -27.89 -60.15
CA GLY A 631 -12.22 -28.11 -59.66
C GLY A 631 -11.25 -27.93 -60.85
N ALA A 632 -10.25 -27.04 -60.71
CA ALA A 632 -9.04 -26.85 -61.55
C ALA A 632 -8.58 -25.38 -61.48
N GLU A 633 -7.32 -24.97 -61.49
CA GLU A 633 -6.00 -25.59 -61.32
C GLU A 633 -4.99 -24.42 -61.19
N VAL A 634 -3.79 -24.72 -60.74
CA VAL A 634 -2.71 -23.81 -60.31
C VAL A 634 -1.75 -23.45 -61.45
N THR A 635 -1.24 -22.20 -61.55
CA THR A 635 0.22 -21.86 -61.56
C THR A 635 0.58 -20.38 -61.89
N ARG A 636 1.78 -19.99 -61.41
CA ARG A 636 2.56 -18.72 -61.50
C ARG A 636 2.22 -17.67 -60.42
N GLY A 637 3.15 -17.09 -59.65
CA GLY A 637 4.61 -17.16 -59.60
C GLY A 637 5.15 -15.93 -58.83
N ARG A 638 5.72 -16.16 -57.63
CA ARG A 638 6.85 -15.48 -56.98
C ARG A 638 7.23 -14.05 -57.44
N ALA A 639 6.92 -13.02 -56.65
CA ALA A 639 7.78 -11.84 -56.39
C ALA A 639 7.13 -10.88 -55.37
N LYS A 640 7.98 -10.25 -54.53
CA LYS A 640 7.72 -9.13 -53.60
C LYS A 640 7.02 -9.46 -52.27
N GLU A 641 7.83 -9.69 -51.23
CA GLU A 641 7.84 -8.85 -50.01
C GLU A 641 8.91 -9.32 -49.02
N ARG A 642 10.16 -9.01 -49.37
CA ARG A 642 11.25 -8.79 -48.42
C ARG A 642 11.77 -7.39 -48.74
N LYS A 643 11.24 -6.36 -48.09
CA LYS A 643 11.83 -5.01 -47.92
C LYS A 643 10.85 -4.07 -47.21
N ALA A 644 10.83 -4.15 -45.88
CA ALA A 644 10.38 -3.06 -45.01
C ALA A 644 11.16 -3.15 -43.68
N LYS A 645 12.49 -3.18 -43.81
CA LYS A 645 13.42 -3.09 -42.68
C LYS A 645 14.75 -2.50 -43.19
N ALA A 646 14.68 -1.25 -43.65
CA ALA A 646 15.81 -0.36 -43.94
C ALA A 646 15.24 1.03 -44.25
N ARG A 647 15.15 1.88 -43.23
CA ARG A 647 15.09 3.34 -43.33
C ARG A 647 15.20 3.89 -41.91
N PHE A 648 16.41 4.27 -41.53
CA PHE A 648 16.78 5.39 -40.66
C PHE A 648 18.25 5.19 -40.28
N GLU A 649 19.11 5.54 -41.22
CA GLU A 649 20.48 6.01 -40.99
C GLU A 649 20.94 6.55 -42.34
N ASP A 650 20.89 7.88 -42.47
CA ASP A 650 21.66 8.72 -43.36
C ASP A 650 21.59 10.10 -42.70
N ASP A 651 22.65 10.45 -41.97
CA ASP A 651 23.19 11.81 -41.91
C ASP A 651 24.62 11.72 -41.34
N GLU A 652 25.55 12.29 -42.11
CA GLU A 652 26.88 12.80 -41.75
C GLU A 652 28.11 11.86 -41.84
N ASP A 653 28.58 11.78 -43.08
CA ASP A 653 29.94 12.06 -43.61
C ASP A 653 31.12 12.36 -42.66
N ASP A 654 32.28 11.89 -43.16
CA ASP A 654 33.66 12.40 -43.02
C ASP A 654 34.42 12.23 -41.69
N GLU A 655 35.33 11.25 -41.65
CA GLU A 655 36.78 11.49 -41.81
C GLU A 655 37.60 10.18 -41.63
N GLY A 656 38.47 9.90 -42.61
CA GLY A 656 39.84 9.42 -42.34
C GLY A 656 40.12 7.90 -42.26
N GLU A 657 40.61 7.35 -43.38
CA GLU A 657 41.65 6.31 -43.45
C GLU A 657 42.72 6.46 -42.33
N GLU A 658 43.36 5.43 -41.75
CA GLU A 658 44.18 4.44 -42.45
C GLU A 658 44.68 3.35 -41.48
N ALA A 659 44.73 2.11 -41.97
CA ALA A 659 45.63 0.99 -41.67
C ALA A 659 46.43 0.92 -40.33
N HIS A 660 46.34 -0.21 -39.61
CA HIS A 660 47.30 -1.32 -39.79
C HIS A 660 47.03 -2.54 -38.88
N ARG A 661 47.30 -3.71 -39.49
CA ARG A 661 47.30 -5.06 -38.93
C ARG A 661 48.39 -5.30 -37.87
N HIS A 662 48.09 -6.08 -36.83
CA HIS A 662 48.84 -7.29 -36.37
C HIS A 662 48.01 -7.94 -35.25
N GLY A 663 47.63 -9.23 -35.35
CA GLY A 663 48.41 -10.37 -34.85
C GLY A 663 48.35 -10.36 -33.31
N GLY A 664 47.60 -11.20 -32.61
CA GLY A 664 47.60 -12.65 -32.68
C GLY A 664 48.31 -13.22 -31.45
N MET A 665 47.54 -13.85 -30.56
CA MET A 665 47.89 -15.05 -29.77
C MET A 665 48.59 -14.91 -28.39
N ILE A 666 48.10 -15.79 -27.49
CA ILE A 666 48.73 -16.50 -26.35
C ILE A 666 48.37 -16.07 -24.92
N MET A 667 48.02 -17.13 -24.18
CA MET A 667 47.76 -17.37 -22.76
C MET A 667 48.58 -16.56 -21.73
N GLU A 668 47.92 -16.18 -20.64
CA GLU A 668 48.05 -16.80 -19.30
C GLU A 668 46.76 -16.64 -18.49
#